data_AF-A0A1G1PIS2-F1
#
_entry.id   AF-A0A1G1PIS2-F1
#
_cell.length_a   1.000
_cell.length_b   1.000
_cell.length_c   1.000
_cell.angle_alpha   90.00
_cell.angle_beta   90.00
_cell.angle_gamma   90.00
#
_symmetry.space_group_name_H-M   'P 1'
#
loop_
_entity.id
_entity.type
_entity.pdbx_description
1 polymer ?
#
loop_
_entity_poly.entity_id
_entity_poly.type
_entity_poly.pdbx_seq_one_letter_code
_entity_poly.pdbx_strand_id
1 'polypeptide(L)'
;MSRKFSIFIFAVMITIAPLWRDLASSGLVPAAEIEEPKSPTFNFEKENKEPVVINGDTVEYSEEGKTAIANGNVVITYQDIKLTCKKAVFHADTKEVSAEGDVKLTQGKNLLNGEHIIYNVETKGGTIVKPNVFIDPAYYGAGKNAEKLDENHYYIKQGYVTTCDLEKPHYRVQAKQLNVYLGDKVTAKNILLFAEDVPIFYFPYLSIPLNDRRPPVTVIPGRNKDWGYFLLTSWKYYLSDKVKGRINIDYREKRDFAYGITTNYSNDNYGSGVLRFNYFDERQQHVWSSRPDKPAGYAVSPKGKIIDRYRAQLRHKWQMDPATVGIMEFNKMSDANVIKDYYIRDFQKDMVNGNYASIIRTDKYYTTSFLVQKRLNRFESMIEYLPQLQFQTRSLKIGQTDFYYDGSGSAANLNNLNAAPVNGVASANRVDTNNQLSYQSNILGWLGIRPFAGTEQTYFSRGLTGDERNLIRGNFFTGIDLNTRFYRTFDIKSNALNMEINNLRHVISPTVSYFYAHRPTVPPGNLAQFDSIDGLNFTNVISPSLENKLQTKRMVGGAMQAVDIARFVVGNSYNFRSGDKRRGRLGSYSFLAESKPYNWMRILSTATYNPRISKFDTFTFNIVGDPEYNLGDTDLREAVYTDITQKKWSWGAGYRWQNEVSSQLEGQLMFNLTPKWKISAYERVNIKRFGTGPDGAPKKFINNVAEQEYRISRDLHCWIGEFIYDISQYHGHTFMVVFRLKAFPQMPFEFQKSYAAPKFGSILPPD
;
A
#
# COMPACT_ATOMS: atom_id res chain seq x y z
N MET A 1 2.20 -43.29 -52.99
CA MET A 1 0.74 -43.30 -53.19
C MET A 1 0.13 -42.38 -52.15
N SER A 2 -0.06 -41.08 -52.45
CA SER A 2 -1.34 -40.46 -52.93
C SER A 2 -2.44 -40.54 -51.86
N ARG A 3 -3.13 -39.50 -51.37
CA ARG A 3 -3.42 -38.09 -51.73
C ARG A 3 -3.88 -37.41 -50.41
N LYS A 4 -3.36 -36.25 -50.00
CA LYS A 4 -3.86 -34.86 -50.21
C LYS A 4 -5.23 -34.47 -49.60
N PHE A 5 -5.16 -33.51 -48.65
CA PHE A 5 -5.95 -32.26 -48.49
C PHE A 5 -7.45 -32.38 -48.09
N SER A 6 -8.08 -31.54 -47.24
CA SER A 6 -7.88 -30.12 -46.90
C SER A 6 -8.77 -29.68 -45.70
N ILE A 7 -8.47 -28.49 -45.10
CA ILE A 7 -9.33 -27.54 -44.31
C ILE A 7 -9.70 -27.93 -42.86
N PHE A 8 -9.86 -27.06 -41.84
CA PHE A 8 -9.37 -25.75 -41.34
C PHE A 8 -10.21 -25.53 -40.03
N ILE A 9 -9.73 -24.69 -39.08
CA ILE A 9 -10.47 -24.04 -37.96
C ILE A 9 -10.44 -24.71 -36.54
N PHE A 10 -9.77 -23.99 -35.62
CA PHE A 10 -9.90 -23.87 -34.15
C PHE A 10 -9.69 -25.09 -33.21
N ALA A 11 -8.54 -25.10 -32.53
CA ALA A 11 -8.37 -25.67 -31.19
C ALA A 11 -7.56 -24.65 -30.34
N VAL A 12 -8.24 -23.71 -29.67
CA VAL A 12 -8.62 -23.76 -28.24
C VAL A 12 -7.42 -24.00 -27.32
N MET A 13 -6.86 -22.86 -26.87
CA MET A 13 -6.32 -22.69 -25.53
C MET A 13 -7.27 -23.27 -24.47
N ILE A 14 -6.71 -23.93 -23.44
CA ILE A 14 -7.06 -23.80 -22.01
C ILE A 14 -6.39 -24.97 -21.27
N THR A 15 -5.41 -24.66 -20.43
CA THR A 15 -5.26 -25.09 -19.02
C THR A 15 -3.95 -24.48 -18.51
N ILE A 16 -3.94 -23.22 -18.06
CA ILE A 16 -4.32 -22.71 -16.72
C ILE A 16 -3.30 -23.12 -15.64
N ALA A 17 -2.37 -22.19 -15.37
CA ALA A 17 -1.81 -21.93 -14.05
C ALA A 17 -2.93 -21.57 -13.05
N PRO A 18 -2.73 -21.69 -11.73
CA PRO A 18 -2.14 -20.53 -11.07
C PRO A 18 -1.25 -20.91 -9.87
N LEU A 19 0.03 -20.62 -10.00
CA LEU A 19 0.97 -20.47 -8.88
C LEU A 19 1.98 -19.36 -9.25
N TRP A 20 1.44 -18.21 -9.64
CA TRP A 20 2.16 -16.94 -9.84
C TRP A 20 1.20 -15.81 -9.45
N ARG A 21 1.22 -15.42 -8.19
CA ARG A 21 0.64 -14.18 -7.68
C ARG A 21 1.61 -13.75 -6.58
N ASP A 22 2.39 -12.70 -6.87
CA ASP A 22 3.23 -11.90 -5.94
C ASP A 22 4.62 -11.47 -6.48
N LEU A 23 4.91 -11.67 -7.77
CA LEU A 23 6.00 -10.95 -8.46
C LEU A 23 5.54 -10.42 -9.83
N ALA A 24 4.75 -9.35 -9.84
CA ALA A 24 4.60 -8.45 -11.01
C ALA A 24 3.84 -7.17 -10.60
N SER A 25 4.54 -6.19 -10.03
CA SER A 25 4.01 -4.81 -9.92
C SER A 25 5.06 -3.76 -10.29
N SER A 26 5.91 -4.08 -11.27
CA SER A 26 6.74 -3.13 -11.99
C SER A 26 6.37 -3.25 -13.46
N GLY A 27 5.73 -2.21 -14.00
CA GLY A 27 5.29 -2.15 -15.39
C GLY A 27 6.47 -2.32 -16.33
N LEU A 28 6.50 -3.46 -17.03
CA LEU A 28 7.21 -3.61 -18.28
C LEU A 28 6.28 -3.10 -19.39
N VAL A 29 6.76 -2.11 -20.12
CA VAL A 29 6.23 -1.65 -21.40
C VAL A 29 5.96 -2.88 -22.29
N PRO A 30 4.82 -2.98 -22.97
CA PRO A 30 4.54 -4.14 -23.82
C PRO A 30 5.61 -4.24 -24.91
N ALA A 31 6.12 -5.46 -25.10
CA ALA A 31 6.97 -5.80 -26.21
C ALA A 31 6.22 -5.49 -27.51
N ALA A 32 6.85 -4.71 -28.38
CA ALA A 32 6.35 -4.39 -29.71
C ALA A 32 6.00 -5.68 -30.46
N GLU A 33 4.80 -5.70 -31.06
CA GLU A 33 4.47 -6.67 -32.10
C GLU A 33 5.52 -6.57 -33.21
N ILE A 34 6.12 -7.70 -33.57
CA ILE A 34 6.89 -7.81 -34.81
C ILE A 34 5.86 -7.81 -35.94
N GLU A 35 5.57 -6.62 -36.48
CA GLU A 35 4.84 -6.50 -37.74
C GLU A 35 5.66 -7.17 -38.84
N GLU A 36 5.01 -8.03 -39.63
CA GLU A 36 5.56 -8.46 -40.93
C GLU A 36 5.96 -7.23 -41.75
N PRO A 37 7.04 -7.28 -42.57
CA PRO A 37 7.40 -6.15 -43.42
C PRO A 37 6.27 -5.90 -44.42
N LYS A 38 5.38 -4.97 -44.07
CA LYS A 38 4.39 -4.42 -44.98
C LYS A 38 5.19 -3.86 -46.16
N SER A 39 4.97 -4.43 -47.33
CA SER A 39 5.42 -3.89 -48.61
C SER A 39 5.17 -2.37 -48.61
N PRO A 40 6.10 -1.54 -49.12
CA PRO A 40 5.98 -0.10 -49.04
C PRO A 40 4.71 0.34 -49.79
N THR A 41 3.63 0.51 -49.04
CA THR A 41 2.50 1.29 -49.49
C THR A 41 3.00 2.71 -49.52
N PHE A 42 3.30 3.19 -50.71
CA PHE A 42 3.35 4.61 -51.01
C PHE A 42 1.97 5.18 -50.67
N ASN A 43 1.77 5.53 -49.40
CA ASN A 43 0.65 6.31 -48.98
C ASN A 43 0.98 7.73 -49.43
N PHE A 44 0.51 8.08 -50.63
CA PHE A 44 0.29 9.47 -50.92
C PHE A 44 -0.74 9.93 -49.88
N GLU A 45 -0.28 10.55 -48.80
CA GLU A 45 -1.15 11.36 -47.96
C GLU A 45 -1.70 12.45 -48.87
N LYS A 46 -2.82 12.13 -49.51
CA LYS A 46 -3.75 13.13 -50.00
C LYS A 46 -4.17 13.86 -48.73
N GLU A 47 -3.63 15.05 -48.57
CA GLU A 47 -4.03 16.03 -47.57
C GLU A 47 -5.56 16.13 -47.65
N ASN A 48 -6.25 15.37 -46.79
CA ASN A 48 -7.70 15.28 -46.81
C ASN A 48 -8.17 16.54 -46.08
N LYS A 49 -8.16 17.67 -46.79
CA LYS A 49 -8.68 18.95 -46.32
C LYS A 49 -10.18 18.78 -46.18
N GLU A 50 -10.62 18.31 -45.01
CA GLU A 50 -12.02 18.35 -44.64
C GLU A 50 -12.50 19.80 -44.76
N PRO A 51 -13.58 20.06 -45.50
CA PRO A 51 -14.05 21.42 -45.71
C PRO A 51 -14.60 22.01 -44.41
N VAL A 52 -14.32 23.30 -44.17
CA VAL A 52 -15.04 24.07 -43.16
C VAL A 52 -16.45 24.31 -43.68
N VAL A 53 -17.46 23.81 -42.98
CA VAL A 53 -18.88 23.96 -43.35
C VAL A 53 -19.48 25.09 -42.52
N ILE A 54 -19.97 26.13 -43.19
CA ILE A 54 -20.62 27.30 -42.57
C ILE A 54 -22.08 27.33 -43.01
N ASN A 55 -23.00 27.24 -42.05
CA ASN A 55 -24.44 27.38 -42.26
C ASN A 55 -24.98 28.55 -41.44
N GLY A 56 -26.03 29.21 -41.91
CA GLY A 56 -26.75 30.28 -41.22
C GLY A 56 -27.99 30.70 -42.02
N ASP A 57 -28.82 31.58 -41.48
CA ASP A 57 -30.01 32.11 -42.15
C ASP A 57 -29.60 32.92 -43.40
N THR A 58 -28.50 33.67 -43.30
CA THR A 58 -27.80 34.28 -44.45
C THR A 58 -26.31 33.97 -44.38
N VAL A 59 -25.73 33.62 -45.54
CA VAL A 59 -24.29 33.38 -45.70
C VAL A 59 -23.84 34.09 -46.97
N GLU A 60 -22.93 35.06 -46.82
CA GLU A 60 -22.33 35.82 -47.92
C GLU A 60 -20.84 35.51 -47.98
N TYR A 61 -20.34 35.17 -49.16
CA TYR A 61 -18.91 34.92 -49.39
C TYR A 61 -18.33 35.96 -50.34
N SER A 62 -17.29 36.66 -49.90
CA SER A 62 -16.51 37.57 -50.73
C SER A 62 -15.25 36.86 -51.22
N GLU A 63 -15.16 36.63 -52.53
CA GLU A 63 -13.95 36.05 -53.15
C GLU A 63 -12.74 36.97 -53.02
N GLU A 64 -12.93 38.28 -53.21
CA GLU A 64 -11.85 39.27 -53.20
C GLU A 64 -11.26 39.46 -51.79
N GLY A 65 -12.12 39.42 -50.76
CA GLY A 65 -11.71 39.50 -49.35
C GLY A 65 -11.50 38.14 -48.66
N LYS A 66 -11.67 37.01 -49.37
CA LYS A 66 -11.62 35.63 -48.83
C LYS A 66 -12.37 35.45 -47.50
N THR A 67 -13.50 36.13 -47.34
CA THR A 67 -14.21 36.21 -46.07
C THR A 67 -15.65 35.75 -46.25
N ALA A 68 -16.11 34.85 -45.38
CA ALA A 68 -17.51 34.42 -45.28
C ALA A 68 -18.18 35.10 -44.08
N ILE A 69 -19.29 35.78 -44.30
CA ILE A 69 -20.10 36.41 -43.25
C ILE A 69 -21.40 35.63 -43.14
N ALA A 70 -21.68 35.06 -41.97
CA ALA A 70 -22.91 34.34 -41.68
C ALA A 70 -23.70 35.05 -40.58
N ASN A 71 -25.02 35.18 -40.76
CA ASN A 71 -25.92 35.76 -39.76
C ASN A 71 -27.16 34.88 -39.54
N GLY A 72 -27.62 34.81 -38.30
CA GLY A 72 -28.80 34.05 -37.88
C GLY A 72 -28.54 32.54 -37.81
N ASN A 73 -28.79 31.93 -36.65
CA ASN A 73 -28.61 30.48 -36.39
C ASN A 73 -27.31 29.88 -36.98
N VAL A 74 -26.20 30.59 -36.82
CA VAL A 74 -24.94 30.24 -37.48
C VAL A 74 -24.38 28.96 -36.87
N VAL A 75 -23.96 28.03 -37.71
CA VAL A 75 -23.28 26.79 -37.33
C VAL A 75 -22.05 26.60 -38.22
N ILE A 76 -20.87 26.60 -37.62
CA ILE A 76 -19.60 26.30 -38.27
C ILE A 76 -19.09 24.95 -37.79
N THR A 77 -18.77 24.05 -38.71
CA THR A 77 -18.29 22.69 -38.41
C THR A 77 -16.97 22.43 -39.14
N TYR A 78 -15.98 21.91 -38.41
CA TYR A 78 -14.69 21.49 -38.95
C TYR A 78 -14.11 20.37 -38.08
N GLN A 79 -13.86 19.18 -38.64
CA GLN A 79 -13.41 18.00 -37.88
C GLN A 79 -14.31 17.72 -36.65
N ASP A 80 -13.73 17.73 -35.44
CA ASP A 80 -14.40 17.51 -34.17
C ASP A 80 -14.99 18.79 -33.54
N ILE A 81 -14.92 19.91 -34.26
CA ILE A 81 -15.28 21.25 -33.80
C ILE A 81 -16.65 21.65 -34.34
N LYS A 82 -17.53 22.08 -33.44
CA LYS A 82 -18.82 22.69 -33.76
C LYS A 82 -18.98 24.01 -33.03
N LEU A 83 -19.07 25.11 -33.76
CA LEU A 83 -19.29 26.46 -33.25
C LEU A 83 -20.68 26.94 -33.65
N THR A 84 -21.48 27.42 -32.69
CA THR A 84 -22.79 28.03 -32.95
C THR A 84 -22.87 29.44 -32.39
N CYS A 85 -23.47 30.39 -33.12
CA CYS A 85 -23.61 31.79 -32.70
C CYS A 85 -24.70 32.54 -33.50
N LYS A 86 -24.90 33.84 -33.24
CA LYS A 86 -25.80 34.72 -34.02
C LYS A 86 -25.14 35.32 -35.25
N LYS A 87 -23.84 35.64 -35.17
CA LYS A 87 -23.07 36.21 -36.26
C LYS A 87 -21.67 35.62 -36.27
N ALA A 88 -21.16 35.27 -37.44
CA ALA A 88 -19.76 34.86 -37.60
C ALA A 88 -19.15 35.49 -38.85
N VAL A 89 -17.87 35.84 -38.74
CA VAL A 89 -17.01 36.23 -39.85
C VAL A 89 -15.88 35.22 -39.90
N PHE A 90 -15.77 34.48 -40.99
CA PHE A 90 -14.73 33.49 -41.22
C PHE A 90 -13.77 33.96 -42.31
N HIS A 91 -12.49 34.07 -41.96
CA HIS A 91 -11.41 34.43 -42.87
C HIS A 91 -10.76 33.15 -43.40
N ALA A 92 -10.96 32.86 -44.69
CA ALA A 92 -10.54 31.58 -45.29
C ALA A 92 -9.02 31.46 -45.50
N ASP A 93 -8.32 32.60 -45.54
CA ASP A 93 -6.85 32.69 -45.65
C ASP A 93 -6.14 32.35 -44.35
N THR A 94 -6.63 32.85 -43.21
CA THR A 94 -6.07 32.56 -41.88
C THR A 94 -6.77 31.41 -41.18
N LYS A 95 -7.92 30.97 -41.68
CA LYS A 95 -8.86 30.01 -41.05
C LYS A 95 -9.32 30.46 -39.67
N GLU A 96 -9.45 31.77 -39.48
CA GLU A 96 -9.95 32.38 -38.25
C GLU A 96 -11.45 32.66 -38.34
N VAL A 97 -12.18 32.35 -37.28
CA VAL A 97 -13.57 32.75 -37.09
C VAL A 97 -13.68 33.76 -35.95
N SER A 98 -14.28 34.91 -36.23
CA SER A 98 -14.78 35.85 -35.25
C SER A 98 -16.29 35.65 -35.11
N ALA A 99 -16.76 35.20 -33.95
CA ALA A 99 -18.17 34.88 -33.72
C ALA A 99 -18.73 35.64 -32.51
N GLU A 100 -19.97 36.10 -32.66
CA GLU A 100 -20.67 37.00 -31.74
C GLU A 100 -22.09 36.54 -31.45
N GLY A 101 -22.50 36.70 -30.19
CA GLY A 101 -23.86 36.45 -29.72
C GLY A 101 -24.16 34.97 -29.47
N ASP A 102 -24.36 34.62 -28.20
CA ASP A 102 -24.66 33.26 -27.72
C ASP A 102 -23.69 32.20 -28.31
N VAL A 103 -22.40 32.51 -28.24
CA VAL A 103 -21.34 31.68 -28.81
C VAL A 103 -21.20 30.40 -28.01
N LYS A 104 -21.25 29.26 -28.70
CA LYS A 104 -21.05 27.93 -28.13
C LYS A 104 -20.15 27.09 -29.03
N LEU A 105 -18.96 26.78 -28.53
CA LEU A 105 -17.95 25.95 -29.17
C LEU A 105 -17.93 24.58 -28.48
N THR A 106 -18.11 23.50 -29.23
CA THR A 106 -17.99 22.12 -28.75
C THR A 106 -16.82 21.45 -29.46
N GLN A 107 -15.94 20.80 -28.70
CA GLN A 107 -14.81 20.03 -29.21
C GLN A 107 -14.75 18.68 -28.48
N GLY A 108 -15.12 17.60 -29.17
CA GLY A 108 -15.30 16.29 -28.53
C GLY A 108 -16.33 16.35 -27.40
N LYS A 109 -15.88 16.20 -26.15
CA LYS A 109 -16.72 16.31 -24.93
C LYS A 109 -16.63 17.68 -24.24
N ASN A 110 -15.72 18.53 -24.66
CA ASN A 110 -15.49 19.83 -24.03
C ASN A 110 -16.46 20.87 -24.60
N LEU A 111 -16.88 21.80 -23.75
CA LEU A 111 -17.84 22.84 -24.09
C LEU A 111 -17.33 24.21 -23.64
N LEU A 112 -17.32 25.18 -24.53
CA LEU A 112 -16.94 26.56 -24.26
C LEU A 112 -18.06 27.50 -24.73
N ASN A 113 -18.61 28.28 -23.81
CA ASN A 113 -19.60 29.32 -24.10
C ASN A 113 -19.02 30.71 -23.83
N GLY A 114 -19.48 31.74 -24.54
CA GLY A 114 -19.05 33.12 -24.32
C GLY A 114 -19.85 34.15 -25.11
N GLU A 115 -19.52 35.43 -24.94
CA GLU A 115 -20.17 36.54 -25.66
C GLU A 115 -19.54 36.77 -27.05
N HIS A 116 -18.22 36.67 -27.11
CA HIS A 116 -17.38 36.90 -28.31
C HIS A 116 -16.25 35.88 -28.33
N ILE A 117 -15.97 35.29 -29.48
CA ILE A 117 -14.82 34.39 -29.69
C ILE A 117 -14.07 34.78 -30.96
N ILE A 118 -12.75 34.77 -30.89
CA ILE A 118 -11.85 34.75 -32.05
C ILE A 118 -11.13 33.40 -31.99
N TYR A 119 -11.34 32.54 -32.98
CA TYR A 119 -10.87 31.17 -32.94
C TYR A 119 -10.31 30.72 -34.27
N ASN A 120 -9.12 30.13 -34.28
CA ASN A 120 -8.54 29.54 -35.47
C ASN A 120 -8.87 28.05 -35.51
N VAL A 121 -9.60 27.60 -36.53
CA VAL A 121 -10.08 26.21 -36.61
C VAL A 121 -8.96 25.21 -36.94
N GLU A 122 -7.83 25.67 -37.48
CA GLU A 122 -6.67 24.83 -37.81
C GLU A 122 -5.69 24.70 -36.65
N THR A 123 -5.24 25.82 -36.05
CA THR A 123 -4.34 25.78 -34.88
C THR A 123 -5.07 25.42 -33.59
N LYS A 124 -6.41 25.42 -33.63
CA LYS A 124 -7.31 25.19 -32.50
C LYS A 124 -7.11 26.18 -31.35
N GLY A 125 -6.44 27.31 -31.57
CA GLY A 125 -6.19 28.38 -30.61
C GLY A 125 -7.19 29.53 -30.76
N GLY A 126 -7.32 30.38 -29.73
CA GLY A 126 -8.27 31.50 -29.80
C GLY A 126 -8.51 32.22 -28.48
N THR A 127 -9.21 33.35 -28.55
CA THR A 127 -9.62 34.16 -27.40
C THR A 127 -11.13 34.17 -27.25
N ILE A 128 -11.61 34.16 -26.00
CA ILE A 128 -13.04 34.18 -25.68
C ILE A 128 -13.30 35.17 -24.53
N VAL A 129 -14.35 35.97 -24.69
CA VAL A 129 -14.80 36.95 -23.70
C VAL A 129 -15.96 36.39 -22.89
N LYS A 130 -15.87 36.55 -21.56
CA LYS A 130 -16.75 35.94 -20.55
C LYS A 130 -16.95 34.43 -20.75
N PRO A 131 -15.86 33.64 -20.82
CA PRO A 131 -15.95 32.20 -20.97
C PRO A 131 -16.75 31.56 -19.84
N ASN A 132 -17.55 30.57 -20.19
CA ASN A 132 -18.05 29.52 -19.31
C ASN A 132 -17.69 28.17 -19.94
N VAL A 133 -16.88 27.39 -19.24
CA VAL A 133 -16.15 26.25 -19.77
C VAL A 133 -16.52 24.99 -19.00
N PHE A 134 -16.75 23.91 -19.73
CA PHE A 134 -16.77 22.54 -19.21
C PHE A 134 -15.70 21.69 -19.92
N ILE A 135 -14.92 20.97 -19.13
CA ILE A 135 -13.86 20.05 -19.59
C ILE A 135 -14.08 18.68 -18.94
N ASP A 136 -14.09 17.62 -19.76
CA ASP A 136 -14.21 16.22 -19.32
C ASP A 136 -13.03 15.86 -18.38
N PRO A 137 -13.23 15.09 -17.29
CA PRO A 137 -14.47 14.40 -16.91
C PRO A 137 -15.47 15.22 -16.05
N ALA A 138 -15.08 16.33 -15.42
CA ALA A 138 -15.97 17.12 -14.54
C ALA A 138 -15.42 18.50 -14.12
N TYR A 139 -14.67 19.21 -14.95
CA TYR A 139 -14.14 20.53 -14.61
C TYR A 139 -14.99 21.65 -15.20
N TYR A 140 -15.40 22.58 -14.37
CA TYR A 140 -16.16 23.77 -14.73
C TYR A 140 -15.36 25.02 -14.40
N GLY A 141 -15.48 26.05 -15.22
CA GLY A 141 -14.82 27.32 -14.94
C GLY A 141 -15.43 28.47 -15.70
N ALA A 142 -15.27 29.68 -15.15
CA ALA A 142 -15.64 30.89 -15.85
C ALA A 142 -14.61 31.98 -15.59
N GLY A 143 -14.59 33.03 -16.41
CA GLY A 143 -13.67 34.15 -16.22
C GLY A 143 -14.03 35.38 -17.01
N LYS A 144 -13.20 36.42 -16.93
CA LYS A 144 -13.40 37.64 -17.71
C LYS A 144 -12.98 37.43 -19.16
N ASN A 145 -11.77 36.92 -19.36
CA ASN A 145 -11.21 36.56 -20.66
C ASN A 145 -10.49 35.21 -20.51
N ALA A 146 -10.59 34.35 -21.52
CA ALA A 146 -9.70 33.21 -21.68
C ALA A 146 -9.04 33.23 -23.06
N GLU A 147 -7.82 32.75 -23.10
CA GLU A 147 -6.99 32.64 -24.29
C GLU A 147 -6.44 31.23 -24.33
N LYS A 148 -6.61 30.54 -25.45
CA LYS A 148 -5.96 29.28 -25.74
C LYS A 148 -4.73 29.60 -26.57
N LEU A 149 -3.57 29.55 -25.90
CA LEU A 149 -2.27 29.95 -26.44
C LEU A 149 -1.73 28.92 -27.43
N ASP A 150 -2.02 27.64 -27.21
CA ASP A 150 -1.72 26.52 -28.11
C ASP A 150 -2.73 25.37 -27.89
N GLU A 151 -2.54 24.22 -28.54
CA GLU A 151 -3.46 23.08 -28.45
C GLU A 151 -3.76 22.64 -27.00
N ASN A 152 -2.79 22.81 -26.08
CA ASN A 152 -2.85 22.28 -24.72
C ASN A 152 -2.70 23.34 -23.61
N HIS A 153 -2.40 24.62 -23.93
CA HIS A 153 -2.21 25.68 -22.94
C HIS A 153 -3.34 26.73 -23.00
N TYR A 154 -4.06 26.85 -21.89
CA TYR A 154 -5.11 27.85 -21.68
C TYR A 154 -4.67 28.86 -20.62
N TYR A 155 -4.90 30.13 -20.87
CA TYR A 155 -4.71 31.24 -19.94
C TYR A 155 -6.06 31.90 -19.65
N ILE A 156 -6.44 31.97 -18.38
CA ILE A 156 -7.71 32.56 -17.93
C ILE A 156 -7.41 33.72 -16.98
N LYS A 157 -7.96 34.90 -17.30
CA LYS A 157 -7.82 36.12 -16.52
C LYS A 157 -9.07 36.36 -15.67
N GLN A 158 -8.86 36.60 -14.37
CA GLN A 158 -9.94 36.80 -13.39
C GLN A 158 -11.01 35.70 -13.49
N GLY A 159 -10.58 34.45 -13.41
CA GLY A 159 -11.45 33.29 -13.53
C GLY A 159 -11.53 32.47 -12.26
N TYR A 160 -12.46 31.52 -12.25
CA TYR A 160 -12.53 30.48 -11.24
C TYR A 160 -12.60 29.10 -11.88
N VAL A 161 -12.16 28.09 -11.14
CA VAL A 161 -12.32 26.67 -11.47
C VAL A 161 -13.02 25.96 -10.32
N THR A 162 -13.91 25.03 -10.67
CA THR A 162 -14.64 24.16 -9.75
C THR A 162 -14.92 22.81 -10.43
N THR A 163 -15.28 21.80 -9.65
CA THR A 163 -15.84 20.54 -10.15
C THR A 163 -17.32 20.40 -9.79
N CYS A 164 -17.93 21.50 -9.39
CA CYS A 164 -19.37 21.63 -9.17
C CYS A 164 -20.02 22.02 -10.50
N ASP A 165 -21.02 21.27 -10.93
CA ASP A 165 -21.80 21.51 -12.14
C ASP A 165 -22.93 22.54 -11.95
N LEU A 166 -23.22 22.92 -10.70
CA LEU A 166 -24.22 23.95 -10.39
C LEU A 166 -23.78 25.34 -10.84
N GLU A 167 -24.75 26.14 -11.30
CA GLU A 167 -24.55 27.54 -11.69
C GLU A 167 -23.92 28.39 -10.57
N LYS A 168 -24.36 28.15 -9.33
CA LYS A 168 -23.71 28.65 -8.11
C LYS A 168 -22.95 27.50 -7.46
N PRO A 169 -21.62 27.41 -7.65
CA PRO A 169 -20.89 26.26 -7.19
C PRO A 169 -20.69 26.31 -5.67
N HIS A 170 -20.91 25.19 -4.98
CA HIS A 170 -20.68 25.06 -3.53
C HIS A 170 -19.25 25.44 -3.11
N TYR A 171 -18.30 25.41 -4.05
CA TYR A 171 -16.94 25.87 -3.84
C TYR A 171 -16.33 26.32 -5.17
N ARG A 172 -15.41 27.29 -5.12
CA ARG A 172 -14.67 27.74 -6.31
C ARG A 172 -13.27 28.21 -5.94
N VAL A 173 -12.32 27.91 -6.80
CA VAL A 173 -10.95 28.43 -6.71
C VAL A 173 -10.84 29.59 -7.67
N GLN A 174 -10.95 30.81 -7.17
CA GLN A 174 -10.89 32.03 -7.97
C GLN A 174 -9.45 32.55 -8.01
N ALA A 175 -8.95 32.96 -9.18
CA ALA A 175 -7.59 33.47 -9.34
C ALA A 175 -7.57 34.67 -10.28
N LYS A 176 -6.62 35.59 -10.07
CA LYS A 176 -6.39 36.70 -11.02
C LYS A 176 -5.80 36.19 -12.34
N GLN A 177 -4.95 35.18 -12.26
CA GLN A 177 -4.32 34.52 -13.41
C GLN A 177 -4.36 33.01 -13.19
N LEU A 178 -4.80 32.27 -14.20
CA LEU A 178 -4.87 30.82 -14.18
C LEU A 178 -4.34 30.27 -15.51
N ASN A 179 -3.38 29.35 -15.45
CA ASN A 179 -2.89 28.62 -16.62
C ASN A 179 -3.26 27.15 -16.47
N VAL A 180 -3.90 26.57 -17.48
CA VAL A 180 -4.17 25.13 -17.57
C VAL A 180 -3.30 24.56 -18.69
N TYR A 181 -2.42 23.63 -18.33
CA TYR A 181 -1.67 22.81 -19.27
C TYR A 181 -2.33 21.43 -19.30
N LEU A 182 -3.11 21.15 -20.35
CA LEU A 182 -3.84 19.89 -20.50
C LEU A 182 -2.88 18.70 -20.37
N GLY A 183 -3.27 17.70 -19.57
CA GLY A 183 -2.46 16.51 -19.29
C GLY A 183 -1.28 16.70 -18.32
N ASP A 184 -0.87 17.94 -18.02
CA ASP A 184 0.25 18.25 -17.12
C ASP A 184 -0.22 18.85 -15.78
N LYS A 185 -0.55 20.15 -15.75
CA LYS A 185 -0.78 20.90 -14.50
C LYS A 185 -1.63 22.15 -14.67
N VAL A 186 -2.13 22.67 -13.56
CA VAL A 186 -2.76 23.99 -13.44
C VAL A 186 -1.91 24.87 -12.54
N THR A 187 -1.58 26.08 -13.01
CA THR A 187 -0.93 27.11 -12.18
C THR A 187 -1.87 28.29 -11.97
N ALA A 188 -1.87 28.89 -10.78
CA ALA A 188 -2.71 30.03 -10.49
C ALA A 188 -1.99 31.04 -9.58
N LYS A 189 -2.32 32.33 -9.75
CA LYS A 189 -1.76 33.45 -8.97
C LYS A 189 -2.87 34.30 -8.34
N ASN A 190 -2.61 34.79 -7.12
CA ASN A 190 -3.54 35.57 -6.30
C ASN A 190 -4.92 34.87 -6.19
N ILE A 191 -4.90 33.73 -5.53
CA ILE A 191 -6.01 32.79 -5.45
C ILE A 191 -6.82 33.07 -4.19
N LEU A 192 -8.14 33.02 -4.31
CA LEU A 192 -9.10 32.97 -3.21
C LEU A 192 -9.92 31.69 -3.36
N LEU A 193 -9.86 30.82 -2.34
CA LEU A 193 -10.75 29.68 -2.20
C LEU A 193 -12.04 30.16 -1.55
N PHE A 194 -13.16 29.95 -2.22
CA PHE A 194 -14.49 30.20 -1.69
C PHE A 194 -15.17 28.86 -1.37
N ALA A 195 -15.89 28.81 -0.25
CA ALA A 195 -17.05 27.91 -0.12
C ALA A 195 -18.30 28.76 -0.16
N GLU A 196 -19.25 28.39 -1.02
CA GLU A 196 -20.33 29.29 -1.41
C GLU A 196 -19.73 30.65 -1.83
N ASP A 197 -20.22 31.75 -1.24
CA ASP A 197 -19.73 33.11 -1.47
C ASP A 197 -18.78 33.62 -0.38
N VAL A 198 -18.37 32.76 0.57
CA VAL A 198 -17.48 33.12 1.66
C VAL A 198 -16.02 32.78 1.28
N PRO A 199 -15.11 33.77 1.23
CA PRO A 199 -13.69 33.50 1.02
C PRO A 199 -13.10 32.85 2.28
N ILE A 200 -12.53 31.65 2.15
CA ILE A 200 -11.96 30.90 3.28
C ILE A 200 -10.44 31.07 3.35
N PHE A 201 -9.75 31.01 2.21
CA PHE A 201 -8.28 31.07 2.19
C PHE A 201 -7.75 31.82 0.97
N TYR A 202 -6.64 32.54 1.19
CA TYR A 202 -5.86 33.20 0.15
C TYR A 202 -4.54 32.46 -0.11
N PHE A 203 -4.14 32.34 -1.38
CA PHE A 203 -2.82 31.84 -1.78
C PHE A 203 -2.17 32.77 -2.81
N PRO A 204 -0.88 33.12 -2.65
CA PRO A 204 -0.18 33.96 -3.62
C PRO A 204 0.07 33.22 -4.96
N TYR A 205 0.41 31.93 -4.89
CA TYR A 205 0.70 31.08 -6.03
C TYR A 205 0.36 29.61 -5.70
N LEU A 206 -0.14 28.87 -6.70
CA LEU A 206 -0.42 27.45 -6.59
C LEU A 206 -0.09 26.75 -7.91
N SER A 207 0.49 25.56 -7.84
CA SER A 207 0.74 24.67 -8.99
C SER A 207 0.23 23.28 -8.63
N ILE A 208 -0.75 22.78 -9.36
CA ILE A 208 -1.40 21.47 -9.13
C ILE A 208 -1.21 20.62 -10.38
N PRO A 209 -0.46 19.50 -10.32
CA PRO A 209 -0.45 18.52 -11.40
C PRO A 209 -1.86 17.96 -11.61
N LEU A 210 -2.32 17.87 -12.86
CA LEU A 210 -3.64 17.32 -13.20
C LEU A 210 -3.72 15.81 -12.89
N ASN A 211 -2.57 15.13 -12.76
CA ASN A 211 -2.48 13.74 -12.36
C ASN A 211 -2.47 13.52 -10.82
N ASP A 212 -2.24 14.56 -10.00
CA ASP A 212 -2.21 14.44 -8.55
C ASP A 212 -3.62 14.65 -7.97
N ARG A 213 -4.22 13.56 -7.50
CA ARG A 213 -5.59 13.53 -6.96
C ARG A 213 -5.67 13.88 -5.47
N ARG A 214 -4.65 14.49 -4.87
CA ARG A 214 -4.62 14.88 -3.44
C ARG A 214 -4.56 16.40 -3.26
N PRO A 215 -5.21 16.96 -2.23
CA PRO A 215 -5.39 18.40 -2.14
C PRO A 215 -4.04 19.06 -1.87
N PRO A 216 -3.81 20.28 -2.41
CA PRO A 216 -2.60 21.02 -2.12
C PRO A 216 -2.55 21.50 -0.67
N VAL A 217 -3.70 21.68 -0.03
CA VAL A 217 -3.80 22.09 1.38
C VAL A 217 -4.80 21.22 2.11
N THR A 218 -4.40 20.76 3.30
CA THR A 218 -5.22 19.99 4.22
C THR A 218 -5.30 20.74 5.54
N VAL A 219 -6.50 20.91 6.08
CA VAL A 219 -6.75 21.51 7.39
C VAL A 219 -7.69 20.60 8.18
N ILE A 220 -7.28 20.25 9.39
CA ILE A 220 -7.93 19.24 10.22
C ILE A 220 -8.14 19.81 11.62
N PRO A 221 -9.36 20.27 11.96
CA PRO A 221 -9.71 20.57 13.33
C PRO A 221 -10.17 19.30 14.06
N GLY A 222 -9.91 19.21 15.36
CA GLY A 222 -10.43 18.12 16.18
C GLY A 222 -10.15 18.32 17.66
N ARG A 223 -10.59 17.36 18.47
CA ARG A 223 -10.32 17.32 19.91
C ARG A 223 -10.11 15.89 20.38
N ASN A 224 -9.08 15.68 21.20
CA ASN A 224 -8.87 14.43 21.94
C ASN A 224 -8.30 14.69 23.34
N LYS A 225 -8.13 13.63 24.14
CA LYS A 225 -7.66 13.74 25.52
C LYS A 225 -6.21 14.24 25.62
N ASP A 226 -5.32 13.80 24.73
CA ASP A 226 -3.87 14.02 24.85
C ASP A 226 -3.40 15.34 24.24
N TRP A 227 -4.09 15.84 23.21
CA TRP A 227 -3.76 17.06 22.49
C TRP A 227 -4.68 18.23 22.84
N GLY A 228 -5.84 17.97 23.46
CA GLY A 228 -6.88 18.99 23.62
C GLY A 228 -7.51 19.33 22.27
N TYR A 229 -7.94 20.57 22.08
CA TYR A 229 -8.28 21.08 20.75
C TYR A 229 -7.03 21.14 19.88
N PHE A 230 -7.12 20.69 18.64
CA PHE A 230 -5.99 20.73 17.70
C PHE A 230 -6.42 21.17 16.31
N LEU A 231 -5.46 21.72 15.58
CA LEU A 231 -5.55 22.10 14.18
C LEU A 231 -4.31 21.56 13.46
N LEU A 232 -4.45 20.48 12.70
CA LEU A 232 -3.37 19.96 11.88
C LEU A 232 -3.44 20.57 10.49
N THR A 233 -2.31 20.98 9.95
CA THR A 233 -2.27 21.60 8.62
C THR A 233 -1.17 20.97 7.78
N SER A 234 -1.42 20.83 6.48
CA SER A 234 -0.42 20.34 5.53
C SER A 234 -0.52 21.08 4.22
N TRP A 235 0.59 21.64 3.76
CA TRP A 235 0.72 22.30 2.46
C TRP A 235 1.66 21.52 1.59
N LYS A 236 1.18 21.10 0.42
CA LYS A 236 2.03 20.52 -0.61
C LYS A 236 2.79 21.60 -1.35
N TYR A 237 3.99 21.24 -1.77
CA TYR A 237 4.77 22.01 -2.71
C TYR A 237 5.30 21.09 -3.82
N TYR A 238 5.46 21.65 -5.00
CA TYR A 238 6.02 21.00 -6.17
C TYR A 238 7.14 21.89 -6.68
N LEU A 239 8.39 21.50 -6.44
CA LEU A 239 9.56 22.21 -6.99
C LEU A 239 9.79 21.78 -8.44
N SER A 240 9.53 20.51 -8.74
CA SER A 240 9.49 19.92 -10.09
C SER A 240 8.65 18.64 -10.07
N ASP A 241 8.43 18.02 -11.22
CA ASP A 241 7.72 16.72 -11.32
C ASP A 241 8.45 15.61 -10.55
N LYS A 242 9.77 15.77 -10.41
CA LYS A 242 10.68 14.86 -9.72
C LYS A 242 10.93 15.22 -8.26
N VAL A 243 10.57 16.43 -7.81
CA VAL A 243 10.80 16.90 -6.43
C VAL A 243 9.53 17.56 -5.91
N LYS A 244 8.83 16.82 -5.04
CA LYS A 244 7.55 17.24 -4.47
C LYS A 244 7.43 16.83 -3.02
N GLY A 245 6.77 17.65 -2.23
CA GLY A 245 6.70 17.39 -0.80
C GLY A 245 5.53 18.06 -0.13
N ARG A 246 5.59 18.06 1.21
CA ARG A 246 4.63 18.75 2.05
C ARG A 246 5.31 19.37 3.25
N ILE A 247 4.75 20.48 3.72
CA ILE A 247 5.08 21.17 4.95
C ILE A 247 3.89 21.00 5.90
N ASN A 248 4.15 20.81 7.19
CA ASN A 248 3.16 20.67 8.24
C ASN A 248 3.41 21.74 9.31
N ILE A 249 2.35 22.42 9.75
CA ILE A 249 2.37 23.39 10.88
C ILE A 249 1.14 23.11 11.73
N ASP A 250 1.28 22.15 12.62
CA ASP A 250 0.18 21.70 13.45
C ASP A 250 0.18 22.48 14.76
N TYR A 251 -1.00 22.81 15.27
CA TYR A 251 -1.19 23.34 16.61
C TYR A 251 -2.01 22.37 17.47
N ARG A 252 -1.59 22.15 18.70
CA ARG A 252 -2.27 21.31 19.70
C ARG A 252 -2.35 22.07 21.01
N GLU A 253 -3.54 22.27 21.57
CA GLU A 253 -3.76 23.00 22.83
C GLU A 253 -2.84 22.53 23.96
N LYS A 254 -2.65 21.21 24.11
CA LYS A 254 -1.86 20.61 25.20
C LYS A 254 -0.39 20.31 24.84
N ARG A 255 -0.01 20.39 23.55
CA ARG A 255 1.33 20.01 23.06
C ARG A 255 2.01 21.06 22.18
N ASP A 256 1.36 22.21 22.04
CA ASP A 256 1.79 23.36 21.24
C ASP A 256 2.05 23.05 19.75
N PHE A 257 2.87 23.86 19.10
CA PHE A 257 3.22 23.74 17.69
C PHE A 257 4.09 22.52 17.36
N ALA A 258 3.82 21.92 16.21
CA ALA A 258 4.68 20.95 15.57
C ALA A 258 4.91 21.32 14.11
N TYR A 259 6.15 21.19 13.67
CA TYR A 259 6.59 21.54 12.33
C TYR A 259 7.10 20.29 11.64
N GLY A 260 6.72 20.10 10.38
CA GLY A 260 7.15 18.95 9.61
C GLY A 260 7.44 19.31 8.17
N ILE A 261 8.42 18.65 7.56
CA ILE A 261 8.65 18.68 6.13
C ILE A 261 8.88 17.26 5.63
N THR A 262 8.23 16.90 4.53
CA THR A 262 8.45 15.63 3.84
C THR A 262 8.69 15.89 2.37
N THR A 263 9.89 15.62 1.88
CA THR A 263 10.25 15.75 0.46
C THR A 263 10.38 14.38 -0.17
N ASN A 264 9.63 14.12 -1.23
CA ASN A 264 9.87 12.98 -2.12
C ASN A 264 10.71 13.49 -3.28
N TYR A 265 11.72 12.71 -3.66
CA TYR A 265 12.56 13.00 -4.81
C TYR A 265 12.73 11.75 -5.67
N SER A 266 12.91 11.96 -6.97
CA SER A 266 13.26 10.91 -7.92
C SER A 266 14.32 11.41 -8.88
N ASN A 267 15.28 10.55 -9.19
CA ASN A 267 16.33 10.78 -10.16
C ASN A 267 16.49 9.52 -11.00
N ASP A 268 16.56 9.67 -12.31
CA ASP A 268 16.56 8.54 -13.24
C ASP A 268 17.83 7.69 -13.10
N ASN A 269 18.95 8.31 -12.72
CA ASN A 269 20.26 7.67 -12.61
C ASN A 269 20.55 7.17 -11.19
N TYR A 270 20.08 7.90 -10.17
CA TYR A 270 20.43 7.64 -8.77
C TYR A 270 19.27 7.12 -7.93
N GLY A 271 18.10 6.88 -8.53
CA GLY A 271 16.94 6.35 -7.82
C GLY A 271 16.08 7.40 -7.13
N SER A 272 15.26 6.96 -6.17
CA SER A 272 14.24 7.80 -5.54
C SER A 272 14.25 7.67 -4.03
N GLY A 273 13.65 8.61 -3.33
CA GLY A 273 13.65 8.59 -1.88
C GLY A 273 12.71 9.59 -1.23
N VAL A 274 12.72 9.54 0.10
CA VAL A 274 11.95 10.39 1.01
C VAL A 274 12.88 10.95 2.06
N LEU A 275 12.88 12.27 2.17
CA LEU A 275 13.42 13.02 3.29
C LEU A 275 12.27 13.45 4.20
N ARG A 276 12.40 13.24 5.50
CA ARG A 276 11.42 13.66 6.50
C ARG A 276 12.14 14.30 7.67
N PHE A 277 11.67 15.47 8.05
CA PHE A 277 12.09 16.13 9.27
C PHE A 277 10.86 16.64 10.02
N ASN A 278 10.75 16.27 11.28
CA ASN A 278 9.67 16.69 12.17
C ASN A 278 10.28 17.25 13.45
N TYR A 279 9.75 18.36 13.94
CA TYR A 279 10.15 19.04 15.16
C TYR A 279 8.91 19.41 15.96
N PHE A 280 8.97 19.26 17.28
CA PHE A 280 7.85 19.51 18.18
C PHE A 280 8.31 20.40 19.33
N ASP A 281 7.65 21.54 19.48
CA ASP A 281 7.91 22.51 20.54
C ASP A 281 7.02 22.18 21.74
N GLU A 282 7.42 21.21 22.57
CA GLU A 282 6.57 20.74 23.66
C GLU A 282 6.77 21.59 24.93
N ARG A 283 5.80 22.46 25.24
CA ARG A 283 5.71 23.13 26.55
C ARG A 283 5.08 22.21 27.58
N GLN A 284 5.88 21.72 28.53
CA GLN A 284 5.42 20.83 29.60
C GLN A 284 4.41 21.53 30.54
N GLN A 285 3.11 21.37 30.27
CA GLN A 285 2.05 21.70 31.25
C GLN A 285 1.56 20.48 32.05
N HIS A 286 1.77 19.25 31.56
CA HIS A 286 1.42 18.01 32.27
C HIS A 286 2.51 16.94 32.12
N VAL A 287 2.91 16.35 33.24
CA VAL A 287 3.93 15.29 33.30
C VAL A 287 3.29 13.98 32.86
N TRP A 288 3.40 13.64 31.57
CA TRP A 288 3.12 12.29 31.09
C TRP A 288 4.40 11.61 30.61
N SER A 289 4.63 10.43 31.19
CA SER A 289 5.66 9.41 30.90
C SER A 289 7.00 9.51 31.64
N SER A 290 7.21 8.49 32.48
CA SER A 290 8.50 7.90 32.81
C SER A 290 9.26 7.62 31.52
N ARG A 291 10.26 8.44 31.23
CA ARG A 291 11.19 8.26 30.12
C ARG A 291 12.06 7.03 30.36
N PRO A 292 11.98 5.95 29.56
CA PRO A 292 12.79 4.74 29.77
C PRO A 292 14.30 5.00 29.65
N ASP A 293 14.69 6.06 28.95
CA ASP A 293 16.08 6.50 28.75
C ASP A 293 16.68 7.22 29.97
N LYS A 294 15.87 7.53 30.98
CA LYS A 294 16.34 8.18 32.21
C LYS A 294 16.34 7.18 33.36
N PRO A 295 17.50 6.88 33.97
CA PRO A 295 17.59 6.04 35.17
C PRO A 295 16.58 6.50 36.23
N ALA A 296 15.98 5.54 36.95
CA ALA A 296 15.17 5.83 38.12
C ALA A 296 15.99 6.70 39.09
N GLY A 297 15.58 7.97 39.26
CA GLY A 297 16.32 8.97 40.04
C GLY A 297 16.60 10.29 39.32
N TYR A 298 16.40 10.39 38.00
CA TYR A 298 16.43 11.69 37.33
C TYR A 298 15.14 12.47 37.60
N ALA A 299 15.30 13.61 38.27
CA ALA A 299 14.25 14.58 38.56
C ALA A 299 13.33 14.79 37.34
N VAL A 300 12.02 14.76 37.61
CA VAL A 300 11.00 15.37 36.74
C VAL A 300 11.57 16.70 36.27
N SER A 301 11.70 16.91 34.95
CA SER A 301 12.14 18.22 34.46
C SER A 301 11.23 19.29 35.09
N PRO A 302 11.79 20.38 35.65
CA PRO A 302 10.98 21.40 36.31
C PRO A 302 9.83 21.83 35.39
N LYS A 303 8.63 22.05 35.98
CA LYS A 303 7.50 22.66 35.24
C LYS A 303 8.02 23.85 34.43
N GLY A 304 7.75 23.85 33.12
CA GLY A 304 8.15 24.93 32.22
C GLY A 304 9.44 24.73 31.43
N LYS A 305 10.14 23.59 31.53
CA LYS A 305 11.28 23.30 30.63
C LYS A 305 10.77 22.84 29.26
N ILE A 306 11.17 23.56 28.21
CA ILE A 306 10.93 23.18 26.80
C ILE A 306 11.64 21.85 26.54
N ILE A 307 10.92 20.90 25.95
CA ILE A 307 11.49 19.65 25.45
C ILE A 307 11.43 19.71 23.93
N ASP A 308 12.60 19.83 23.33
CA ASP A 308 12.77 19.69 21.88
C ASP A 308 12.70 18.21 21.50
N ARG A 309 11.58 17.79 20.88
CA ARG A 309 11.49 16.47 20.24
C ARG A 309 11.67 16.60 18.74
N TYR A 310 12.28 15.59 18.13
CA TYR A 310 12.47 15.59 16.68
C TYR A 310 12.56 14.19 16.09
N ARG A 311 12.32 14.11 14.79
CA ARG A 311 12.58 12.94 13.94
C ARG A 311 13.21 13.40 12.63
N ALA A 312 14.38 12.86 12.31
CA ALA A 312 15.03 13.03 11.02
C ALA A 312 15.14 11.66 10.34
N GLN A 313 14.59 11.54 9.13
CA GLN A 313 14.60 10.31 8.37
C GLN A 313 14.96 10.56 6.89
N LEU A 314 15.79 9.67 6.35
CA LEU A 314 16.07 9.54 4.93
C LEU A 314 15.83 8.08 4.54
N ARG A 315 14.97 7.85 3.56
CA ARG A 315 14.82 6.56 2.88
C ARG A 315 15.18 6.75 1.42
N HIS A 316 16.05 5.90 0.89
CA HIS A 316 16.50 5.97 -0.49
C HIS A 316 16.56 4.57 -1.09
N LYS A 317 16.03 4.43 -2.30
CA LYS A 317 16.10 3.21 -3.11
C LYS A 317 16.67 3.54 -4.47
N TRP A 318 17.70 2.80 -4.86
CA TRP A 318 18.39 2.95 -6.12
C TRP A 318 18.40 1.63 -6.87
N GLN A 319 17.68 1.56 -7.99
CA GLN A 319 17.83 0.47 -8.94
C GLN A 319 19.04 0.80 -9.82
N MET A 320 20.19 0.21 -9.53
CA MET A 320 21.44 0.50 -10.26
C MET A 320 21.42 -0.16 -11.65
N ASP A 321 20.90 -1.39 -11.71
CA ASP A 321 20.69 -2.19 -12.93
C ASP A 321 19.55 -3.21 -12.66
N PRO A 322 19.04 -3.98 -13.63
CA PRO A 322 17.92 -4.92 -13.42
C PRO A 322 18.16 -6.00 -12.33
N ALA A 323 19.42 -6.31 -12.01
CA ALA A 323 19.82 -7.29 -11.01
C ALA A 323 20.26 -6.66 -9.68
N THR A 324 20.65 -5.37 -9.65
CA THR A 324 21.25 -4.71 -8.47
C THR A 324 20.36 -3.60 -7.91
N VAL A 325 20.05 -3.71 -6.62
CA VAL A 325 19.28 -2.70 -5.86
C VAL A 325 20.05 -2.25 -4.62
N GLY A 326 20.20 -0.93 -4.46
CA GLY A 326 20.67 -0.27 -3.25
C GLY A 326 19.50 0.28 -2.44
N ILE A 327 19.52 0.08 -1.12
CA ILE A 327 18.56 0.65 -0.18
C ILE A 327 19.32 1.30 0.97
N MET A 328 18.95 2.52 1.33
CA MET A 328 19.49 3.21 2.49
C MET A 328 18.34 3.74 3.34
N GLU A 329 18.40 3.48 4.63
CA GLU A 329 17.53 4.05 5.64
C GLU A 329 18.35 4.66 6.76
N PHE A 330 18.17 5.96 6.97
CA PHE A 330 18.64 6.70 8.12
C PHE A 330 17.42 7.18 8.89
N ASN A 331 17.40 6.98 10.20
CA ASN A 331 16.33 7.38 11.09
C ASN A 331 16.87 7.71 12.48
N LYS A 332 16.81 9.00 12.83
CA LYS A 332 17.27 9.55 14.10
C LYS A 332 16.12 10.24 14.81
N MET A 333 15.95 9.92 16.10
CA MET A 333 14.87 10.47 16.93
C MET A 333 15.41 10.97 18.26
N SER A 334 14.66 11.89 18.87
CA SER A 334 14.93 12.41 20.20
C SER A 334 14.76 11.35 21.30
N ASP A 335 13.72 10.52 21.20
CA ASP A 335 13.30 9.54 22.20
C ASP A 335 12.46 8.41 21.58
N ALA A 336 12.27 7.33 22.34
CA ALA A 336 11.56 6.14 21.89
C ALA A 336 10.07 6.35 21.61
N ASN A 337 9.45 7.39 22.18
CA ASN A 337 8.00 7.60 22.15
C ASN A 337 7.57 8.65 21.13
N VAL A 338 8.49 9.40 20.50
CA VAL A 338 8.13 10.50 19.57
C VAL A 338 7.21 10.06 18.43
N ILE A 339 7.38 8.84 17.88
CA ILE A 339 6.49 8.33 16.84
C ILE A 339 5.17 7.83 17.45
N LYS A 340 5.21 7.13 18.58
CA LYS A 340 3.98 6.66 19.28
C LYS A 340 3.04 7.82 19.60
N ASP A 341 3.61 8.93 20.07
CA ASP A 341 2.92 10.10 20.57
C ASP A 341 2.27 10.99 19.50
N TYR A 342 2.89 11.08 18.32
CA TYR A 342 2.48 12.02 17.26
C TYR A 342 2.08 11.33 15.95
N TYR A 343 2.54 10.10 15.73
CA TYR A 343 2.43 9.37 14.47
C TYR A 343 2.12 7.89 14.70
N ILE A 344 1.05 7.58 15.42
CA ILE A 344 0.71 6.22 15.88
C ILE A 344 0.67 5.18 14.75
N ARG A 345 0.27 5.57 13.53
CA ARG A 345 0.28 4.65 12.38
C ARG A 345 1.69 4.34 11.90
N ASP A 346 2.59 5.32 11.91
CA ASP A 346 4.00 5.08 11.62
C ASP A 346 4.60 4.16 12.69
N PHE A 347 4.21 4.33 13.96
CA PHE A 347 4.66 3.45 15.05
C PHE A 347 4.18 2.01 14.85
N GLN A 348 2.90 1.82 14.48
CA GLN A 348 2.34 0.49 14.20
C GLN A 348 2.96 -0.18 12.97
N LYS A 349 3.31 0.60 11.95
CA LYS A 349 3.87 0.09 10.69
C LYS A 349 5.37 -0.22 10.81
N ASP A 350 6.12 0.69 11.41
CA ASP A 350 7.58 0.69 11.47
C ASP A 350 8.04 0.53 12.93
N MET A 351 7.57 -0.53 13.61
CA MET A 351 7.94 -0.83 15.02
C MET A 351 9.46 -1.01 15.22
N VAL A 352 10.22 -1.24 14.14
CA VAL A 352 11.69 -1.28 14.15
C VAL A 352 12.21 -0.29 13.10
N ASN A 353 12.74 0.84 13.57
CA ASN A 353 13.31 1.88 12.72
C ASN A 353 14.82 1.68 12.59
N GLY A 354 15.21 0.62 11.89
CA GLY A 354 16.62 0.30 11.66
C GLY A 354 17.33 1.36 10.83
N ASN A 355 18.60 1.60 11.17
CA ASN A 355 19.50 2.44 10.39
C ASN A 355 20.45 1.54 9.62
N TYR A 356 20.30 1.49 8.29
CA TYR A 356 21.09 0.60 7.46
C TYR A 356 21.32 1.14 6.06
N ALA A 357 22.37 0.65 5.42
CA ALA A 357 22.58 0.74 3.98
C ALA A 357 22.85 -0.67 3.48
N SER A 358 22.14 -1.09 2.43
CA SER A 358 22.30 -2.39 1.80
C SER A 358 22.38 -2.28 0.30
N ILE A 359 23.15 -3.20 -0.29
CA ILE A 359 23.20 -3.41 -1.74
C ILE A 359 22.97 -4.90 -1.95
N ILE A 360 21.96 -5.24 -2.75
CA ILE A 360 21.60 -6.62 -3.07
C ILE A 360 21.70 -6.78 -4.58
N ARG A 361 22.45 -7.77 -5.03
CA ARG A 361 22.52 -8.19 -6.42
C ARG A 361 21.98 -9.59 -6.57
N THR A 362 20.99 -9.76 -7.43
CA THR A 362 20.35 -11.06 -7.72
C THR A 362 20.64 -11.47 -9.16
N ASP A 363 21.62 -12.34 -9.35
CA ASP A 363 21.96 -12.92 -10.64
C ASP A 363 21.14 -14.20 -10.90
N LYS A 364 21.39 -14.87 -12.05
CA LYS A 364 20.67 -16.09 -12.46
C LYS A 364 20.84 -17.25 -11.49
N TYR A 365 22.02 -17.39 -10.87
CA TYR A 365 22.41 -18.55 -10.08
C TYR A 365 22.67 -18.24 -8.61
N TYR A 366 22.92 -16.99 -8.25
CA TYR A 366 23.23 -16.59 -6.90
C TYR A 366 22.72 -15.18 -6.61
N THR A 367 22.59 -14.88 -5.31
CA THR A 367 22.30 -13.57 -4.76
C THR A 367 23.44 -13.18 -3.84
N THR A 368 23.97 -11.98 -3.99
CA THR A 368 24.93 -11.38 -3.06
C THR A 368 24.30 -10.18 -2.37
N SER A 369 24.61 -9.99 -1.09
CA SER A 369 24.19 -8.82 -0.35
C SER A 369 25.32 -8.25 0.48
N PHE A 370 25.41 -6.92 0.50
CA PHE A 370 26.26 -6.16 1.40
C PHE A 370 25.36 -5.34 2.31
N LEU A 371 25.61 -5.37 3.61
CA LEU A 371 24.83 -4.68 4.63
C LEU A 371 25.75 -3.95 5.60
N VAL A 372 25.44 -2.68 5.84
CA VAL A 372 25.95 -1.90 6.97
C VAL A 372 24.76 -1.50 7.81
N GLN A 373 24.72 -1.91 9.06
CA GLN A 373 23.66 -1.56 10.00
C GLN A 373 24.28 -1.06 11.30
N LYS A 374 23.94 0.17 11.69
CA LYS A 374 24.52 0.85 12.86
C LYS A 374 23.44 1.41 13.76
N ARG A 375 23.57 1.28 15.07
CA ARG A 375 22.60 1.83 16.00
C ARG A 375 22.84 3.34 16.20
N LEU A 376 21.89 4.16 15.73
CA LEU A 376 21.91 5.62 15.96
C LEU A 376 21.02 6.07 17.13
N ASN A 377 20.01 5.27 17.49
CA ASN A 377 19.09 5.52 18.59
C ASN A 377 19.47 4.66 19.80
N ARG A 378 20.00 5.28 20.86
CA ARG A 378 20.57 4.57 22.02
C ARG A 378 19.53 3.86 22.90
N PHE A 379 18.26 4.24 22.78
CA PHE A 379 17.15 3.62 23.48
C PHE A 379 16.66 2.33 22.81
N GLU A 380 17.25 1.93 21.68
CA GLU A 380 16.95 0.67 20.99
C GLU A 380 18.01 -0.39 21.31
N SER A 381 17.57 -1.64 21.50
CA SER A 381 18.46 -2.80 21.47
C SER A 381 18.57 -3.28 20.03
N MET A 382 19.78 -3.46 19.52
CA MET A 382 20.03 -3.82 18.12
C MET A 382 21.37 -4.54 17.98
N ILE A 383 21.44 -5.44 16.99
CA ILE A 383 22.71 -5.98 16.50
C ILE A 383 23.20 -5.11 15.35
N GLU A 384 24.45 -4.66 15.45
CA GLU A 384 25.12 -3.96 14.37
C GLU A 384 25.86 -4.94 13.47
N TYR A 385 25.83 -4.67 12.17
CA TYR A 385 26.55 -5.40 11.13
C TYR A 385 27.48 -4.41 10.43
N LEU A 386 28.80 -4.45 10.72
CA LEU A 386 29.75 -3.40 10.35
C LEU A 386 31.04 -3.91 9.66
N PRO A 387 30.98 -4.43 8.42
CA PRO A 387 29.79 -4.72 7.61
C PRO A 387 29.40 -6.21 7.73
N GLN A 388 28.37 -6.60 6.97
CA GLN A 388 28.07 -7.97 6.61
C GLN A 388 28.04 -8.14 5.10
N LEU A 389 28.68 -9.20 4.62
CA LEU A 389 28.59 -9.72 3.27
C LEU A 389 27.85 -11.07 3.32
N GLN A 390 26.88 -11.30 2.45
CA GLN A 390 26.22 -12.58 2.29
C GLN A 390 26.23 -13.02 0.82
N PHE A 391 26.23 -14.33 0.63
CA PHE A 391 26.12 -15.01 -0.66
C PHE A 391 25.14 -16.17 -0.50
N GLN A 392 24.26 -16.36 -1.46
CA GLN A 392 23.31 -17.47 -1.48
C GLN A 392 23.13 -17.97 -2.92
N THR A 393 23.24 -19.27 -3.16
CA THR A 393 22.89 -19.85 -4.45
C THR A 393 21.38 -20.03 -4.56
N ARG A 394 20.86 -20.02 -5.79
CA ARG A 394 19.58 -20.68 -6.08
C ARG A 394 19.78 -22.19 -6.05
N SER A 395 18.71 -22.97 -6.01
CA SER A 395 18.84 -24.43 -6.10
C SER A 395 19.42 -24.82 -7.46
N LEU A 396 20.69 -25.21 -7.50
CA LEU A 396 21.45 -25.46 -8.72
C LEU A 396 21.37 -26.93 -9.08
N LYS A 397 20.79 -27.27 -10.23
CA LYS A 397 20.83 -28.62 -10.78
C LYS A 397 22.27 -28.97 -11.19
N ILE A 398 22.79 -30.11 -10.72
CA ILE A 398 24.16 -30.54 -11.00
C ILE A 398 24.20 -31.30 -12.31
N GLY A 399 24.66 -30.65 -13.38
CA GLY A 399 24.76 -31.23 -14.71
C GLY A 399 23.41 -31.73 -15.22
N GLN A 400 23.37 -32.96 -15.74
CA GLN A 400 22.15 -33.63 -16.19
C GLN A 400 21.53 -34.56 -15.13
N THR A 401 22.02 -34.53 -13.89
CA THR A 401 21.55 -35.40 -12.80
C THR A 401 20.38 -34.78 -12.05
N ASP A 402 19.60 -35.57 -11.32
CA ASP A 402 18.54 -35.05 -10.45
C ASP A 402 19.04 -34.62 -9.06
N PHE A 403 20.34 -34.32 -8.95
CA PHE A 403 20.93 -33.68 -7.78
C PHE A 403 20.86 -32.15 -7.87
N TYR A 404 20.58 -31.54 -6.73
CA TYR A 404 20.47 -30.10 -6.54
C TYR A 404 21.35 -29.65 -5.40
N TYR A 405 22.09 -28.56 -5.61
CA TYR A 405 22.93 -27.91 -4.62
C TYR A 405 22.31 -26.60 -4.15
N ASP A 406 22.18 -26.46 -2.83
CA ASP A 406 21.80 -25.23 -2.15
C ASP A 406 22.96 -24.80 -1.24
N GLY A 407 23.51 -23.60 -1.44
CA GLY A 407 24.61 -23.07 -0.64
C GLY A 407 24.36 -21.66 -0.17
N SER A 408 24.79 -21.33 1.04
CA SER A 408 24.85 -19.96 1.56
C SER A 408 26.14 -19.71 2.33
N GLY A 409 26.60 -18.47 2.34
CA GLY A 409 27.72 -18.04 3.15
C GLY A 409 27.57 -16.60 3.61
N SER A 410 28.13 -16.28 4.76
CA SER A 410 28.15 -14.91 5.28
C SER A 410 29.46 -14.58 5.99
N ALA A 411 29.88 -13.33 5.94
CA ALA A 411 30.99 -12.79 6.71
C ALA A 411 30.54 -11.47 7.35
N ALA A 412 30.64 -11.35 8.67
CA ALA A 412 30.11 -10.19 9.39
C ALA A 412 30.99 -9.78 10.57
N ASN A 413 31.11 -8.47 10.80
CA ASN A 413 31.50 -7.91 12.09
C ASN A 413 30.23 -7.57 12.88
N LEU A 414 30.05 -8.24 14.03
CA LEU A 414 28.83 -8.22 14.81
C LEU A 414 29.06 -7.54 16.16
N ASN A 415 28.18 -6.61 16.52
CA ASN A 415 28.09 -6.06 17.88
C ASN A 415 26.66 -6.17 18.40
N ASN A 416 26.47 -6.86 19.52
CA ASN A 416 25.17 -6.93 20.19
C ASN A 416 25.06 -5.81 21.23
N LEU A 417 24.15 -4.86 21.00
CA LEU A 417 23.98 -3.69 21.85
C LEU A 417 22.60 -3.68 22.52
N ASN A 418 22.57 -3.57 23.85
CA ASN A 418 21.34 -3.31 24.61
C ASN A 418 21.01 -1.80 24.66
N ALA A 419 19.73 -1.47 24.81
CA ALA A 419 19.29 -0.11 25.10
C ALA A 419 20.04 0.49 26.32
N ALA A 420 20.38 1.77 26.23
CA ALA A 420 21.07 2.49 27.30
C ALA A 420 20.31 2.35 28.65
N PRO A 421 21.03 2.29 29.80
CA PRO A 421 22.44 2.65 30.00
C PRO A 421 23.46 1.53 29.75
N VAL A 422 23.03 0.30 29.50
CA VAL A 422 23.93 -0.84 29.28
C VAL A 422 24.48 -0.79 27.85
N ASN A 423 25.74 -0.41 27.67
CA ASN A 423 26.38 -0.40 26.35
C ASN A 423 27.08 -1.75 26.09
N GLY A 424 26.70 -2.43 25.02
CA GLY A 424 27.44 -3.56 24.41
C GLY A 424 27.53 -4.84 25.25
N VAL A 425 26.90 -5.92 24.79
CA VAL A 425 26.88 -7.22 25.49
C VAL A 425 27.89 -8.20 24.89
N ALA A 426 28.09 -8.16 23.58
CA ALA A 426 29.01 -9.06 22.88
C ALA A 426 29.49 -8.48 21.55
N SER A 427 30.68 -8.92 21.08
CA SER A 427 31.19 -8.62 19.75
C SER A 427 31.97 -9.79 19.17
N ALA A 428 31.80 -10.07 17.88
CA ALA A 428 32.53 -11.11 17.17
C ALA A 428 32.61 -10.83 15.66
N ASN A 429 33.72 -11.19 15.03
CA ASN A 429 33.74 -11.44 13.60
C ASN A 429 33.29 -12.88 13.37
N ARG A 430 32.35 -13.09 12.45
CA ARG A 430 31.79 -14.39 12.11
C ARG A 430 31.90 -14.66 10.62
N VAL A 431 32.35 -15.84 10.24
CA VAL A 431 32.25 -16.36 8.87
C VAL A 431 31.46 -17.65 8.93
N ASP A 432 30.37 -17.73 8.18
CA ASP A 432 29.47 -18.87 8.16
C ASP A 432 29.32 -19.41 6.74
N THR A 433 29.22 -20.73 6.60
CA THR A 433 28.93 -21.40 5.33
C THR A 433 27.98 -22.57 5.58
N ASN A 434 26.93 -22.68 4.78
CA ASN A 434 25.98 -23.79 4.79
C ASN A 434 25.88 -24.38 3.39
N ASN A 435 26.07 -25.68 3.26
CA ASN A 435 26.11 -26.38 1.99
C ASN A 435 25.22 -27.62 2.08
N GLN A 436 24.23 -27.72 1.20
CA GLN A 436 23.28 -28.82 1.13
C GLN A 436 23.25 -29.42 -0.27
N LEU A 437 23.31 -30.75 -0.33
CA LEU A 437 23.03 -31.54 -1.51
C LEU A 437 21.70 -32.26 -1.32
N SER A 438 20.82 -32.17 -2.31
CA SER A 438 19.54 -32.88 -2.32
C SER A 438 19.36 -33.64 -3.63
N TYR A 439 18.56 -34.69 -3.59
CA TYR A 439 18.16 -35.46 -4.76
C TYR A 439 16.65 -35.39 -4.89
N GLN A 440 16.11 -35.08 -6.07
CA GLN A 440 14.66 -34.99 -6.26
C GLN A 440 14.16 -36.13 -7.14
N SER A 441 13.26 -36.95 -6.62
CA SER A 441 12.68 -38.07 -7.36
C SER A 441 11.19 -38.23 -7.09
N ASN A 442 10.50 -38.88 -8.02
CA ASN A 442 9.12 -39.30 -7.85
C ASN A 442 9.07 -40.83 -7.95
N ILE A 443 8.84 -41.49 -6.83
CA ILE A 443 8.74 -42.95 -6.74
C ILE A 443 7.33 -43.38 -7.13
N LEU A 444 7.23 -44.35 -8.04
CA LEU A 444 5.97 -44.93 -8.53
C LEU A 444 4.99 -43.90 -9.14
N GLY A 445 5.46 -42.68 -9.46
CA GLY A 445 4.68 -41.61 -10.06
C GLY A 445 3.75 -40.83 -9.11
N TRP A 446 3.52 -41.32 -7.89
CA TRP A 446 2.61 -40.71 -6.91
C TRP A 446 3.30 -40.22 -5.63
N LEU A 447 4.53 -40.64 -5.34
CA LEU A 447 5.25 -40.30 -4.12
C LEU A 447 6.48 -39.46 -4.45
N GLY A 448 6.40 -38.15 -4.21
CA GLY A 448 7.57 -37.28 -4.30
C GLY A 448 8.47 -37.49 -3.08
N ILE A 449 9.76 -37.67 -3.34
CA ILE A 449 10.79 -37.89 -2.32
C ILE A 449 11.95 -36.95 -2.60
N ARG A 450 12.43 -36.28 -1.55
CA ARG A 450 13.63 -35.46 -1.58
C ARG A 450 14.51 -35.73 -0.36
N PRO A 451 15.44 -36.70 -0.42
CA PRO A 451 16.50 -36.80 0.59
C PRO A 451 17.49 -35.66 0.42
N PHE A 452 18.08 -35.23 1.52
CA PHE A 452 19.13 -34.22 1.53
C PHE A 452 20.15 -34.46 2.65
N ALA A 453 21.38 -34.01 2.42
CA ALA A 453 22.44 -33.98 3.41
C ALA A 453 23.29 -32.72 3.23
N GLY A 454 23.81 -32.20 4.31
CA GLY A 454 24.56 -30.96 4.28
C GLY A 454 25.39 -30.72 5.53
N THR A 455 26.17 -29.65 5.48
CA THR A 455 26.99 -29.19 6.60
C THR A 455 26.98 -27.68 6.70
N GLU A 456 26.97 -27.21 7.95
CA GLU A 456 27.12 -25.81 8.31
C GLU A 456 28.41 -25.64 9.11
N GLN A 457 29.27 -24.74 8.67
CA GLN A 457 30.59 -24.47 9.27
C GLN A 457 30.68 -22.99 9.59
N THR A 458 30.92 -22.67 10.85
CA THR A 458 30.92 -21.30 11.35
C THR A 458 32.20 -21.01 12.12
N TYR A 459 32.96 -20.01 11.69
CA TYR A 459 34.09 -19.45 12.40
C TYR A 459 33.65 -18.24 13.24
N PHE A 460 34.14 -18.15 14.48
CA PHE A 460 33.95 -17.04 15.39
C PHE A 460 35.31 -16.52 15.90
N SER A 461 35.55 -15.22 15.81
CA SER A 461 36.78 -14.65 16.39
C SER A 461 36.84 -14.74 17.92
N ARG A 462 35.68 -14.79 18.59
CA ARG A 462 35.54 -14.79 20.05
C ARG A 462 34.32 -15.62 20.49
N GLY A 463 34.45 -16.32 21.62
CA GLY A 463 33.36 -16.98 22.34
C GLY A 463 32.61 -16.04 23.30
N LEU A 464 31.75 -16.60 24.16
CA LEU A 464 30.84 -15.85 25.05
C LEU A 464 31.57 -14.98 26.09
N THR A 465 32.63 -15.50 26.73
CA THR A 465 33.38 -14.77 27.77
C THR A 465 34.51 -13.90 27.21
N GLY A 466 34.81 -14.01 25.92
CA GLY A 466 35.93 -13.31 25.25
C GLY A 466 37.31 -13.97 25.42
N ASP A 467 37.46 -14.93 26.33
CA ASP A 467 38.70 -15.69 26.55
C ASP A 467 38.94 -16.72 25.44
N GLU A 468 37.88 -17.39 25.00
CA GLU A 468 37.89 -18.30 23.86
C GLU A 468 38.01 -17.49 22.57
N ARG A 469 39.02 -17.77 21.75
CA ARG A 469 39.28 -17.08 20.47
C ARG A 469 39.33 -18.08 19.33
N ASN A 470 38.99 -17.60 18.12
CA ASN A 470 39.12 -18.34 16.87
C ASN A 470 38.45 -19.72 16.89
N LEU A 471 37.18 -19.77 17.33
CA LEU A 471 36.39 -21.00 17.41
C LEU A 471 35.89 -21.40 16.02
N ILE A 472 35.93 -22.69 15.70
CA ILE A 472 35.32 -23.26 14.49
C ILE A 472 34.26 -24.26 14.92
N ARG A 473 33.01 -24.00 14.54
CA ARG A 473 31.86 -24.84 14.81
C ARG A 473 31.43 -25.54 13.54
N GLY A 474 31.50 -26.88 13.54
CA GLY A 474 30.92 -27.71 12.50
C GLY A 474 29.60 -28.32 12.95
N ASN A 475 28.63 -28.37 12.04
CA ASN A 475 27.35 -29.02 12.21
C ASN A 475 27.03 -29.83 10.94
N PHE A 476 26.61 -31.08 11.11
CA PHE A 476 26.16 -31.94 10.03
C PHE A 476 24.65 -32.11 10.14
N PHE A 477 23.94 -32.05 9.01
CA PHE A 477 22.50 -32.29 8.98
C PHE A 477 22.08 -33.13 7.78
N THR A 478 20.96 -33.82 7.92
CA THR A 478 20.36 -34.62 6.86
C THR A 478 18.86 -34.77 7.11
N GLY A 479 18.12 -35.11 6.07
CA GLY A 479 16.69 -35.30 6.17
C GLY A 479 16.09 -35.86 4.90
N ILE A 480 14.77 -36.02 4.94
CA ILE A 480 13.98 -36.47 3.80
C ILE A 480 12.61 -35.79 3.84
N ASP A 481 12.22 -35.19 2.71
CA ASP A 481 10.88 -34.67 2.49
C ASP A 481 10.08 -35.67 1.65
N LEU A 482 8.86 -35.97 2.09
CA LEU A 482 7.91 -36.83 1.41
C LEU A 482 6.62 -36.07 1.15
N ASN A 483 6.10 -36.13 -0.07
CA ASN A 483 4.79 -35.58 -0.40
C ASN A 483 4.00 -36.46 -1.37
N THR A 484 2.69 -36.46 -1.21
CA THR A 484 1.78 -37.04 -2.19
C THR A 484 0.45 -36.30 -2.20
N ARG A 485 -0.37 -36.57 -3.20
CA ARG A 485 -1.71 -35.98 -3.34
C ARG A 485 -2.67 -37.03 -3.85
N PHE A 486 -3.69 -37.30 -3.06
CA PHE A 486 -4.84 -38.12 -3.44
C PHE A 486 -6.02 -37.21 -3.73
N TYR A 487 -6.89 -37.62 -4.64
CA TYR A 487 -8.16 -36.93 -4.85
C TYR A 487 -9.25 -37.92 -5.19
N ARG A 488 -10.48 -37.58 -4.81
CA ARG A 488 -11.69 -38.28 -5.22
C ARG A 488 -12.75 -37.26 -5.57
N THR A 489 -13.43 -37.48 -6.69
CA THR A 489 -14.61 -36.69 -7.08
C THR A 489 -15.85 -37.50 -6.76
N PHE A 490 -16.78 -36.88 -6.06
CA PHE A 490 -18.09 -37.40 -5.73
C PHE A 490 -19.12 -36.66 -6.59
N ASP A 491 -20.01 -37.40 -7.25
CA ASP A 491 -21.16 -36.84 -7.98
C ASP A 491 -22.24 -36.44 -6.97
N ILE A 492 -21.93 -35.41 -6.18
CA ILE A 492 -22.84 -34.78 -5.23
C ILE A 492 -23.27 -33.47 -5.84
N LYS A 493 -24.57 -33.33 -6.05
CA LYS A 493 -25.22 -32.09 -6.46
C LYS A 493 -26.15 -31.66 -5.34
N SER A 494 -25.91 -30.48 -4.78
CA SER A 494 -26.72 -29.97 -3.68
C SER A 494 -26.77 -28.46 -3.74
N ASN A 495 -27.97 -27.91 -3.62
CA ASN A 495 -28.15 -26.49 -3.39
C ASN A 495 -28.63 -26.21 -1.95
N ALA A 496 -28.33 -27.11 -1.00
CA ALA A 496 -28.61 -26.86 0.40
C ALA A 496 -27.93 -25.55 0.85
N LEU A 497 -28.67 -24.73 1.60
CA LEU A 497 -28.25 -23.40 2.05
C LEU A 497 -27.82 -22.44 0.91
N ASN A 498 -28.20 -22.70 -0.34
CA ASN A 498 -27.79 -21.92 -1.51
C ASN A 498 -26.27 -21.96 -1.80
N MET A 499 -25.62 -23.10 -1.52
CA MET A 499 -24.18 -23.29 -1.71
C MET A 499 -23.79 -23.76 -3.12
N GLU A 500 -24.74 -24.08 -4.00
CA GLU A 500 -24.49 -24.47 -5.40
C GLU A 500 -23.33 -25.47 -5.57
N ILE A 501 -23.42 -26.61 -4.86
CA ILE A 501 -22.45 -27.69 -4.97
C ILE A 501 -22.75 -28.48 -6.24
N ASN A 502 -21.84 -28.45 -7.21
CA ASN A 502 -21.91 -29.19 -8.47
C ASN A 502 -20.67 -30.07 -8.60
N ASN A 503 -20.81 -31.33 -8.18
CA ASN A 503 -19.72 -32.27 -7.91
C ASN A 503 -18.82 -31.78 -6.77
N LEU A 504 -18.47 -32.70 -5.87
CA LEU A 504 -17.57 -32.42 -4.77
C LEU A 504 -16.26 -33.15 -5.00
N ARG A 505 -15.15 -32.43 -5.16
CA ARG A 505 -13.81 -33.02 -5.21
C ARG A 505 -13.14 -32.84 -3.86
N HIS A 506 -12.79 -33.95 -3.22
CA HIS A 506 -11.94 -33.95 -2.02
C HIS A 506 -10.50 -34.26 -2.44
N VAL A 507 -9.57 -33.37 -2.09
CA VAL A 507 -8.14 -33.53 -2.29
C VAL A 507 -7.48 -33.67 -0.91
N ILE A 508 -6.68 -34.72 -0.74
CA ILE A 508 -5.91 -34.97 0.47
C ILE A 508 -4.42 -34.90 0.07
N SER A 509 -3.66 -34.01 0.70
CA SER A 509 -2.23 -33.84 0.45
C SER A 509 -1.44 -34.05 1.74
N PRO A 510 -1.06 -35.30 2.07
CA PRO A 510 -0.16 -35.56 3.19
C PRO A 510 1.28 -35.19 2.83
N THR A 511 1.98 -34.59 3.79
CA THR A 511 3.42 -34.33 3.73
C THR A 511 4.09 -34.80 5.01
N VAL A 512 5.32 -35.30 4.89
CA VAL A 512 6.14 -35.70 6.04
C VAL A 512 7.55 -35.23 5.78
N SER A 513 8.08 -34.42 6.69
CA SER A 513 9.49 -34.01 6.67
C SER A 513 10.21 -34.59 7.89
N TYR A 514 11.31 -35.29 7.65
CA TYR A 514 12.24 -35.71 8.70
C TYR A 514 13.51 -34.87 8.62
N PHE A 515 13.94 -34.33 9.76
CA PHE A 515 15.14 -33.51 9.85
C PHE A 515 16.00 -33.90 11.06
N TYR A 516 17.27 -34.17 10.79
CA TYR A 516 18.30 -34.46 11.77
C TYR A 516 19.44 -33.46 11.63
N ALA A 517 19.80 -32.79 12.72
CA ALA A 517 21.02 -32.01 12.86
C ALA A 517 21.82 -32.56 14.05
N HIS A 518 23.08 -32.88 13.80
CA HIS A 518 23.99 -33.38 14.81
C HIS A 518 24.25 -32.31 15.89
N ARG A 519 24.87 -32.71 17.01
CA ARG A 519 25.34 -31.71 17.97
C ARG A 519 26.47 -30.91 17.32
N PRO A 520 26.44 -29.57 17.37
CA PRO A 520 27.55 -28.77 16.86
C PRO A 520 28.81 -29.05 17.68
N THR A 521 29.98 -28.98 17.05
CA THR A 521 31.28 -29.19 17.73
C THR A 521 31.54 -28.16 18.83
N VAL A 522 30.97 -26.96 18.70
CA VAL A 522 30.94 -25.91 19.72
C VAL A 522 29.48 -25.67 20.14
N PRO A 523 29.10 -25.90 21.41
CA PRO A 523 27.75 -25.67 21.89
C PRO A 523 27.33 -24.18 21.81
N PRO A 524 26.05 -23.87 21.57
CA PRO A 524 25.56 -22.49 21.50
C PRO A 524 25.74 -21.74 22.84
N GLY A 525 25.80 -22.44 23.97
CA GLY A 525 26.05 -21.84 25.29
C GLY A 525 27.45 -21.24 25.46
N ASN A 526 28.41 -21.59 24.61
CA ASN A 526 29.76 -21.01 24.61
C ASN A 526 29.87 -19.83 23.62
N LEU A 527 28.80 -19.51 22.90
CA LEU A 527 28.79 -18.50 21.86
C LEU A 527 27.86 -17.34 22.23
N ALA A 528 28.30 -16.12 21.97
CA ALA A 528 27.42 -14.97 22.02
C ALA A 528 26.29 -15.12 20.99
N GLN A 529 25.07 -14.80 21.42
CA GLN A 529 23.88 -14.90 20.56
C GLN A 529 23.64 -13.56 19.86
N PHE A 530 23.79 -13.55 18.54
CA PHE A 530 23.43 -12.44 17.66
C PHE A 530 22.18 -12.84 16.88
N ASP A 531 22.21 -13.95 16.14
CA ASP A 531 21.08 -14.40 15.33
C ASP A 531 20.91 -15.93 15.37
N SER A 532 20.05 -16.46 14.49
CA SER A 532 19.73 -17.89 14.43
C SER A 532 20.95 -18.79 14.15
N ILE A 533 22.01 -18.26 13.51
CA ILE A 533 23.23 -19.03 13.24
C ILE A 533 23.91 -19.37 14.57
N ASP A 534 23.89 -18.51 15.58
CA ASP A 534 24.61 -18.76 16.84
C ASP A 534 23.88 -19.77 17.75
N GLY A 535 22.58 -19.94 17.52
CA GLY A 535 21.67 -20.79 18.29
C GLY A 535 21.54 -22.23 17.81
N LEU A 536 22.36 -22.69 16.85
CA LEU A 536 22.30 -24.06 16.36
C LEU A 536 22.45 -25.09 17.49
N ASN A 537 21.58 -26.09 17.48
CA ASN A 537 21.56 -27.14 18.48
C ASN A 537 21.14 -28.46 17.84
N PHE A 538 21.36 -29.56 18.56
CA PHE A 538 20.89 -30.87 18.17
C PHE A 538 19.39 -30.86 17.88
N THR A 539 19.02 -31.34 16.69
CA THR A 539 17.62 -31.45 16.27
C THR A 539 17.39 -32.83 15.71
N ASN A 540 16.30 -33.47 16.09
CA ASN A 540 15.85 -34.73 15.50
C ASN A 540 14.33 -34.73 15.55
N VAL A 541 13.70 -34.36 14.43
CA VAL A 541 12.28 -34.05 14.36
C VAL A 541 11.65 -34.69 13.13
N ILE A 542 10.43 -35.19 13.30
CA ILE A 542 9.54 -35.55 12.19
C ILE A 542 8.31 -34.64 12.24
N SER A 543 7.93 -34.08 11.11
CA SER A 543 6.88 -33.08 10.99
C SER A 543 5.83 -33.51 9.97
N PRO A 544 4.86 -34.36 10.35
CA PRO A 544 3.73 -34.70 9.49
C PRO A 544 2.75 -33.52 9.38
N SER A 545 2.20 -33.32 8.19
CA SER A 545 1.11 -32.40 7.91
C SER A 545 0.10 -33.05 6.96
N LEU A 546 -1.17 -32.72 7.15
CA LEU A 546 -2.26 -33.22 6.33
C LEU A 546 -3.14 -32.06 5.89
N GLU A 547 -3.12 -31.76 4.59
CA GLU A 547 -4.05 -30.82 3.97
C GLU A 547 -5.25 -31.55 3.38
N ASN A 548 -6.44 -31.11 3.75
CA ASN A 548 -7.73 -31.53 3.20
C ASN A 548 -8.37 -30.35 2.47
N LYS A 549 -8.75 -30.54 1.22
CA LYS A 549 -9.37 -29.50 0.40
C LYS A 549 -10.65 -30.03 -0.25
N LEU A 550 -11.75 -29.31 -0.10
CA LEU A 550 -13.02 -29.57 -0.75
C LEU A 550 -13.26 -28.53 -1.84
N GLN A 551 -13.48 -28.99 -3.08
CA GLN A 551 -13.71 -28.15 -4.24
C GLN A 551 -15.05 -28.49 -4.91
N THR A 552 -15.71 -27.49 -5.47
CA THR A 552 -16.91 -27.65 -6.31
C THR A 552 -16.74 -26.92 -7.64
N LYS A 553 -17.65 -27.10 -8.59
CA LYS A 553 -17.77 -26.19 -9.72
C LYS A 553 -18.91 -25.18 -9.50
N ARG A 554 -18.65 -23.89 -9.74
CA ARG A 554 -19.65 -22.80 -9.70
C ARG A 554 -19.53 -21.92 -10.94
N MET A 555 -20.62 -21.25 -11.31
CA MET A 555 -20.59 -20.22 -12.35
C MET A 555 -19.91 -18.96 -11.79
N VAL A 556 -18.78 -18.59 -12.38
CA VAL A 556 -18.03 -17.37 -12.05
C VAL A 556 -17.77 -16.63 -13.36
N GLY A 557 -18.29 -15.40 -13.50
CA GLY A 557 -18.11 -14.58 -14.70
C GLY A 557 -18.66 -15.23 -15.98
N GLY A 558 -19.74 -16.00 -15.89
CA GLY A 558 -20.35 -16.69 -17.03
C GLY A 558 -19.71 -18.02 -17.43
N ALA A 559 -18.70 -18.52 -16.69
CA ALA A 559 -18.07 -19.82 -16.93
C ALA A 559 -18.05 -20.70 -15.67
N MET A 560 -18.17 -22.02 -15.84
CA MET A 560 -18.02 -22.97 -14.74
C MET A 560 -16.54 -23.06 -14.32
N GLN A 561 -16.23 -22.60 -13.11
CA GLN A 561 -14.87 -22.65 -12.54
C GLN A 561 -14.83 -23.53 -11.30
N ALA A 562 -13.69 -24.17 -11.06
CA ALA A 562 -13.44 -24.90 -9.82
C ALA A 562 -13.18 -23.92 -8.67
N VAL A 563 -13.94 -24.04 -7.58
CA VAL A 563 -13.87 -23.16 -6.41
C VAL A 563 -13.59 -24.01 -5.17
N ASP A 564 -12.64 -23.56 -4.35
CA ASP A 564 -12.36 -24.15 -3.04
C ASP A 564 -13.46 -23.75 -2.04
N ILE A 565 -14.26 -24.71 -1.58
CA ILE A 565 -15.29 -24.46 -0.55
C ILE A 565 -14.68 -24.49 0.84
N ALA A 566 -13.81 -25.46 1.11
CA ALA A 566 -13.20 -25.63 2.41
C ALA A 566 -11.78 -26.15 2.29
N ARG A 567 -10.90 -25.70 3.18
CA ARG A 567 -9.52 -26.13 3.32
C ARG A 567 -9.22 -26.29 4.80
N PHE A 568 -8.74 -27.46 5.18
CA PHE A 568 -8.34 -27.77 6.54
C PHE A 568 -6.93 -28.35 6.54
N VAL A 569 -6.02 -27.74 7.29
CA VAL A 569 -4.64 -28.20 7.44
C VAL A 569 -4.41 -28.51 8.92
N VAL A 570 -3.90 -29.71 9.18
CA VAL A 570 -3.41 -30.09 10.51
C VAL A 570 -1.94 -30.45 10.41
N GLY A 571 -1.11 -29.84 11.24
CA GLY A 571 0.31 -30.12 11.33
C GLY A 571 0.72 -30.46 12.75
N ASN A 572 1.75 -31.29 12.89
CA ASN A 572 2.40 -31.54 14.17
C ASN A 572 3.91 -31.75 13.94
N SER A 573 4.69 -31.67 15.02
CA SER A 573 6.07 -32.13 15.02
C SER A 573 6.30 -33.07 16.19
N TYR A 574 7.06 -34.14 15.97
CA TYR A 574 7.54 -35.01 17.03
C TYR A 574 9.06 -34.91 17.11
N ASN A 575 9.55 -34.36 18.21
CA ASN A 575 10.97 -34.24 18.48
C ASN A 575 11.45 -35.49 19.19
N PHE A 576 12.23 -36.35 18.52
CA PHE A 576 12.77 -37.58 19.11
C PHE A 576 13.70 -37.31 20.30
N ARG A 577 14.37 -36.15 20.29
CA ARG A 577 15.18 -35.65 21.40
C ARG A 577 15.24 -34.13 21.34
N SER A 578 15.10 -33.49 22.50
CA SER A 578 15.08 -32.03 22.65
C SER A 578 16.20 -31.62 23.60
N GLY A 579 17.29 -31.08 23.06
CA GLY A 579 18.52 -30.79 23.81
C GLY A 579 19.09 -32.04 24.49
N ASP A 580 19.47 -31.90 25.76
CA ASP A 580 20.10 -33.00 26.53
C ASP A 580 19.11 -34.00 27.15
N LYS A 581 17.80 -33.71 27.12
CA LYS A 581 16.78 -34.61 27.69
C LYS A 581 16.53 -35.78 26.73
N ARG A 582 16.79 -37.01 27.20
CA ARG A 582 16.67 -38.27 26.43
C ARG A 582 15.25 -38.71 26.05
N ARG A 583 14.20 -37.93 26.37
CA ARG A 583 12.81 -38.31 26.09
C ARG A 583 12.28 -37.58 24.86
N GLY A 584 11.71 -38.34 23.91
CA GLY A 584 10.97 -37.81 22.78
C GLY A 584 9.73 -37.02 23.23
N ARG A 585 9.33 -36.05 22.42
CA ARG A 585 8.27 -35.08 22.77
C ARG A 585 7.47 -34.68 21.55
N LEU A 586 6.16 -34.73 21.70
CA LEU A 586 5.24 -34.09 20.80
C LEU A 586 5.38 -32.55 20.92
N GLY A 587 5.41 -31.89 19.78
CA GLY A 587 5.25 -30.44 19.62
C GLY A 587 3.77 -30.06 19.61
N SER A 588 3.50 -28.77 19.47
CA SER A 588 2.12 -28.27 19.35
C SER A 588 1.49 -28.71 18.04
N TYR A 589 0.18 -28.97 18.06
CA TYR A 589 -0.62 -29.14 16.86
C TYR A 589 -1.01 -27.78 16.31
N SER A 590 -0.83 -27.57 15.02
CA SER A 590 -1.32 -26.40 14.30
C SER A 590 -2.54 -26.77 13.48
N PHE A 591 -3.56 -25.94 13.53
CA PHE A 591 -4.80 -26.08 12.76
C PHE A 591 -5.04 -24.82 11.95
N LEU A 592 -5.35 -24.98 10.68
CA LEU A 592 -5.85 -23.93 9.80
C LEU A 592 -7.12 -24.43 9.14
N ALA A 593 -8.22 -23.70 9.31
CA ALA A 593 -9.48 -23.94 8.63
C ALA A 593 -9.87 -22.69 7.84
N GLU A 594 -10.04 -22.82 6.54
CA GLU A 594 -10.57 -21.79 5.65
C GLU A 594 -11.80 -22.32 4.94
N SER A 595 -12.87 -21.52 4.87
CA SER A 595 -14.09 -21.88 4.16
C SER A 595 -14.65 -20.69 3.38
N LYS A 596 -15.07 -20.93 2.15
CA LYS A 596 -15.72 -19.97 1.24
C LYS A 596 -17.07 -20.56 0.78
N PRO A 597 -18.02 -20.72 1.70
CA PRO A 597 -19.28 -21.39 1.42
C PRO A 597 -20.12 -20.64 0.38
N TYR A 598 -19.94 -19.31 0.25
CA TYR A 598 -20.59 -18.47 -0.75
C TYR A 598 -19.59 -17.54 -1.44
N ASN A 599 -19.98 -16.97 -2.59
CA ASN A 599 -19.25 -15.91 -3.28
C ASN A 599 -19.31 -14.54 -2.58
N TRP A 600 -19.97 -14.47 -1.42
CA TRP A 600 -20.03 -13.26 -0.59
C TRP A 600 -19.50 -13.54 0.83
N MET A 601 -18.96 -14.72 1.14
CA MET A 601 -18.57 -15.06 2.52
C MET A 601 -17.25 -15.84 2.60
N ARG A 602 -16.40 -15.47 3.56
CA ARG A 602 -15.19 -16.22 3.94
C ARG A 602 -15.13 -16.41 5.45
N ILE A 603 -14.75 -17.61 5.87
CA ILE A 603 -14.47 -17.98 7.25
C ILE A 603 -13.02 -18.42 7.32
N LEU A 604 -12.26 -17.88 8.28
CA LEU A 604 -10.88 -18.28 8.56
C LEU A 604 -10.71 -18.54 10.06
N SER A 605 -10.17 -19.69 10.41
CA SER A 605 -9.82 -20.03 11.78
C SER A 605 -8.42 -20.63 11.85
N THR A 606 -7.66 -20.24 12.86
CA THR A 606 -6.38 -20.85 13.19
C THR A 606 -6.34 -21.22 14.65
N ALA A 607 -5.68 -22.33 15.00
CA ALA A 607 -5.50 -22.71 16.39
C ALA A 607 -4.17 -23.42 16.58
N THR A 608 -3.57 -23.22 17.75
CA THR A 608 -2.39 -23.97 18.18
C THR A 608 -2.71 -24.68 19.47
N TYR A 609 -2.61 -26.01 19.51
CA TYR A 609 -2.83 -26.81 20.72
C TYR A 609 -1.51 -27.36 21.25
N ASN A 610 -1.22 -27.08 22.50
CA ASN A 610 -0.02 -27.56 23.17
C ASN A 610 -0.34 -28.80 24.02
N PRO A 611 0.02 -30.00 23.55
CA PRO A 611 -0.29 -31.24 24.25
C PRO A 611 0.46 -31.38 25.59
N ARG A 612 1.49 -30.55 25.84
CA ARG A 612 2.29 -30.62 27.08
C ARG A 612 1.57 -30.01 28.27
N ILE A 613 0.81 -28.94 28.02
CA ILE A 613 0.03 -28.24 29.04
C ILE A 613 -1.46 -28.51 28.89
N SER A 614 -1.85 -29.39 27.96
CA SER A 614 -3.22 -29.74 27.62
C SER A 614 -4.13 -28.53 27.37
N LYS A 615 -3.57 -27.46 26.79
CA LYS A 615 -4.27 -26.20 26.51
C LYS A 615 -4.00 -25.76 25.08
N PHE A 616 -4.93 -25.02 24.51
CA PHE A 616 -4.62 -24.21 23.32
C PHE A 616 -3.65 -23.09 23.72
N ASP A 617 -2.69 -22.75 22.86
CA ASP A 617 -1.85 -21.55 23.01
C ASP A 617 -2.56 -20.35 22.37
N THR A 618 -3.16 -20.56 21.20
CA THR A 618 -3.88 -19.55 20.43
C THR A 618 -5.10 -20.14 19.73
N PHE A 619 -6.13 -19.30 19.54
CA PHE A 619 -7.30 -19.59 18.72
C PHE A 619 -7.77 -18.29 18.05
N THR A 620 -8.04 -18.34 16.75
CA THR A 620 -8.64 -17.26 15.99
C THR A 620 -9.80 -17.77 15.17
N PHE A 621 -10.84 -16.97 15.03
CA PHE A 621 -11.98 -17.22 14.17
C PHE A 621 -12.43 -15.90 13.57
N ASN A 622 -12.50 -15.81 12.25
CA ASN A 622 -12.95 -14.63 11.52
C ASN A 622 -13.98 -15.05 10.48
N ILE A 623 -15.06 -14.30 10.38
CA ILE A 623 -16.08 -14.43 9.35
C ILE A 623 -16.31 -13.06 8.72
N VAL A 624 -16.30 -12.99 7.39
CA VAL A 624 -16.40 -11.74 6.64
C VAL A 624 -17.35 -11.88 5.46
N GLY A 625 -18.16 -10.85 5.23
CA GLY A 625 -19.13 -10.75 4.13
C GLY A 625 -18.50 -10.36 2.78
N ASP A 626 -17.28 -10.82 2.52
CA ASP A 626 -16.56 -10.63 1.25
C ASP A 626 -15.49 -11.74 1.08
N PRO A 627 -15.55 -12.58 0.03
CA PRO A 627 -14.64 -13.71 -0.13
C PRO A 627 -13.22 -13.30 -0.56
N GLU A 628 -13.07 -12.11 -1.12
CA GLU A 628 -11.79 -11.55 -1.56
C GLU A 628 -11.14 -10.69 -0.46
N TYR A 629 -11.83 -10.55 0.68
CA TYR A 629 -11.31 -9.79 1.81
C TYR A 629 -9.93 -10.30 2.25
N ASN A 630 -8.94 -9.43 2.11
CA ASN A 630 -7.59 -9.69 2.56
C ASN A 630 -7.46 -9.23 4.02
N LEU A 631 -7.47 -10.21 4.94
CA LEU A 631 -7.32 -10.00 6.38
C LEU A 631 -6.00 -9.31 6.78
N GLY A 632 -5.05 -9.16 5.86
CA GLY A 632 -3.77 -8.49 6.09
C GLY A 632 -3.62 -7.07 5.52
N ASP A 633 -4.44 -6.66 4.54
CA ASP A 633 -4.08 -5.49 3.70
C ASP A 633 -5.23 -4.50 3.43
N THR A 634 -6.49 -4.95 3.41
CA THR A 634 -7.60 -4.09 2.96
C THR A 634 -8.55 -3.79 4.11
N ASP A 635 -8.53 -2.54 4.59
CA ASP A 635 -9.57 -2.02 5.47
C ASP A 635 -10.86 -1.91 4.64
N LEU A 636 -11.97 -2.55 5.08
CA LEU A 636 -13.28 -2.43 4.42
C LEU A 636 -13.68 -0.97 4.15
N ARG A 637 -13.16 -0.04 4.96
CA ARG A 637 -13.40 1.39 4.90
C ARG A 637 -12.70 2.07 3.73
N GLU A 638 -11.75 1.41 3.04
CA GLU A 638 -11.12 2.01 1.87
C GLU A 638 -12.08 2.24 0.71
N ALA A 639 -13.11 1.39 0.58
CA ALA A 639 -14.19 1.54 -0.38
C ALA A 639 -15.07 2.78 -0.13
N VAL A 640 -15.00 3.42 1.05
CA VAL A 640 -15.71 4.68 1.34
C VAL A 640 -14.96 5.89 0.78
N TYR A 641 -13.65 5.79 0.56
CA TYR A 641 -12.87 6.91 0.04
C TYR A 641 -13.24 7.22 -1.42
N THR A 642 -13.52 6.20 -2.23
CA THR A 642 -13.71 6.38 -3.67
C THR A 642 -15.14 6.67 -4.09
N ASP A 643 -16.13 6.00 -3.49
CA ASP A 643 -17.54 6.15 -3.83
C ASP A 643 -18.44 5.58 -2.73
N ILE A 644 -19.38 6.39 -2.24
CA ILE A 644 -20.36 5.93 -1.24
C ILE A 644 -21.25 4.81 -1.81
N THR A 645 -21.41 4.73 -3.14
CA THR A 645 -22.29 3.79 -3.84
C THR A 645 -21.65 2.45 -4.23
N GLN A 646 -20.32 2.34 -4.27
CA GLN A 646 -19.61 1.14 -4.78
C GLN A 646 -19.89 -0.16 -4.01
N LYS A 647 -20.18 -0.08 -2.71
CA LYS A 647 -20.51 -1.25 -1.88
C LYS A 647 -21.69 -0.95 -0.96
N LYS A 648 -22.83 -1.62 -1.16
CA LYS A 648 -24.09 -1.36 -0.44
C LYS A 648 -24.02 -1.75 1.04
N TRP A 649 -23.35 -2.85 1.35
CA TRP A 649 -23.09 -3.29 2.72
C TRP A 649 -21.84 -4.17 2.78
N SER A 650 -21.23 -4.25 3.96
CA SER A 650 -20.12 -5.16 4.25
C SER A 650 -20.06 -5.39 5.76
N TRP A 651 -19.68 -6.59 6.19
CA TRP A 651 -19.56 -6.90 7.61
C TRP A 651 -18.42 -7.88 7.88
N GLY A 652 -17.98 -7.93 9.13
CA GLY A 652 -17.03 -8.91 9.63
C GLY A 652 -17.17 -9.09 11.13
N ALA A 653 -17.00 -10.32 11.60
CA ALA A 653 -16.93 -10.64 13.02
C ALA A 653 -15.74 -11.55 13.28
N GLY A 654 -15.01 -11.27 14.35
CA GLY A 654 -13.75 -11.91 14.68
C GLY A 654 -13.67 -12.23 16.17
N TYR A 655 -13.07 -13.36 16.49
CA TYR A 655 -12.72 -13.73 17.85
C TYR A 655 -11.26 -14.16 17.87
N ARG A 656 -10.49 -13.62 18.82
CA ARG A 656 -9.09 -13.95 19.03
C ARG A 656 -8.84 -14.25 20.49
N TRP A 657 -8.18 -15.37 20.73
CA TRP A 657 -7.81 -15.81 22.04
C TRP A 657 -6.34 -16.24 22.04
N GLN A 658 -5.63 -15.78 23.06
CA GLN A 658 -4.26 -16.17 23.36
C GLN A 658 -4.20 -16.54 24.83
N ASN A 659 -3.74 -17.77 25.09
CA ASN A 659 -3.71 -18.34 26.42
C ASN A 659 -2.95 -17.43 27.39
N GLU A 660 -3.58 -17.12 28.53
CA GLU A 660 -3.01 -16.28 29.60
C GLU A 660 -2.56 -14.87 29.15
N VAL A 661 -2.94 -14.42 27.96
CA VAL A 661 -2.61 -13.08 27.43
C VAL A 661 -3.89 -12.29 27.13
N SER A 662 -4.76 -12.78 26.26
CA SER A 662 -5.92 -12.01 25.81
C SER A 662 -7.09 -12.86 25.27
N SER A 663 -8.28 -12.29 25.31
CA SER A 663 -9.52 -12.78 24.72
C SER A 663 -10.27 -11.56 24.18
N GLN A 664 -10.40 -11.49 22.87
CA GLN A 664 -10.86 -10.31 22.13
C GLN A 664 -11.98 -10.69 21.18
N LEU A 665 -13.04 -9.91 21.19
CA LEU A 665 -14.12 -9.95 20.21
C LEU A 665 -14.02 -8.71 19.33
N GLU A 666 -14.25 -8.87 18.04
CA GLU A 666 -14.18 -7.80 17.06
C GLU A 666 -15.38 -7.87 16.11
N GLY A 667 -15.94 -6.71 15.78
CA GLY A 667 -17.06 -6.58 14.87
C GLY A 667 -16.87 -5.35 13.98
N GLN A 668 -17.26 -5.48 12.72
CA GLN A 668 -17.34 -4.36 11.79
C GLN A 668 -18.60 -4.48 10.94
N LEU A 669 -19.26 -3.35 10.71
CA LEU A 669 -20.45 -3.24 9.89
C LEU A 669 -20.37 -1.95 9.09
N MET A 670 -20.73 -2.03 7.82
CA MET A 670 -20.91 -0.91 6.92
C MET A 670 -22.18 -1.12 6.12
N PHE A 671 -23.01 -0.09 6.02
CA PHE A 671 -24.20 -0.14 5.18
C PHE A 671 -24.59 1.25 4.68
N ASN A 672 -25.21 1.29 3.50
CA ASN A 672 -25.82 2.49 2.95
C ASN A 672 -27.25 2.61 3.46
N LEU A 673 -27.53 3.64 4.27
CA LEU A 673 -28.88 3.94 4.73
C LEU A 673 -29.74 4.49 3.60
N THR A 674 -29.13 5.31 2.73
CA THR A 674 -29.74 5.85 1.49
C THR A 674 -28.63 5.98 0.42
N PRO A 675 -28.93 6.29 -0.84
CA PRO A 675 -27.89 6.58 -1.84
C PRO A 675 -26.92 7.69 -1.44
N LYS A 676 -27.30 8.57 -0.50
CA LYS A 676 -26.48 9.70 -0.02
C LYS A 676 -25.94 9.53 1.41
N TRP A 677 -26.32 8.47 2.13
CA TRP A 677 -25.91 8.27 3.53
C TRP A 677 -25.32 6.89 3.74
N LYS A 678 -24.13 6.83 4.34
CA LYS A 678 -23.46 5.60 4.72
C LYS A 678 -23.07 5.66 6.19
N ILE A 679 -23.26 4.54 6.88
CA ILE A 679 -22.89 4.37 8.27
C ILE A 679 -21.87 3.25 8.33
N SER A 680 -20.83 3.44 9.14
CA SER A 680 -19.87 2.39 9.49
C SER A 680 -19.69 2.35 10.99
N ALA A 681 -19.64 1.15 11.53
CA ALA A 681 -19.36 0.88 12.92
C ALA A 681 -18.27 -0.18 13.02
N TYR A 682 -17.36 0.01 13.95
CA TYR A 682 -16.35 -0.96 14.32
C TYR A 682 -16.23 -1.01 15.82
N GLU A 683 -16.08 -2.21 16.35
CA GLU A 683 -15.88 -2.44 17.77
C GLU A 683 -14.86 -3.55 17.98
N ARG A 684 -13.97 -3.35 18.95
CA ARG A 684 -13.06 -4.35 19.48
C ARG A 684 -13.14 -4.32 20.99
N VAL A 685 -13.55 -5.43 21.58
CA VAL A 685 -13.76 -5.58 23.02
C VAL A 685 -12.82 -6.64 23.57
N ASN A 686 -12.04 -6.27 24.59
CA ASN A 686 -11.26 -7.20 25.39
C ASN A 686 -12.17 -7.84 26.45
N ILE A 687 -12.61 -9.08 26.23
CA ILE A 687 -13.32 -9.87 27.25
C ILE A 687 -12.39 -10.08 28.46
N LYS A 688 -11.13 -10.40 28.18
CA LYS A 688 -10.07 -10.54 29.19
C LYS A 688 -8.73 -10.19 28.57
N ARG A 689 -7.94 -9.33 29.20
CA ARG A 689 -6.56 -9.02 28.78
C ARG A 689 -5.67 -8.89 30.01
N PHE A 690 -4.48 -9.46 29.96
CA PHE A 690 -3.43 -9.16 30.92
C PHE A 690 -2.51 -8.10 30.31
N GLY A 691 -2.24 -7.04 31.06
CA GLY A 691 -1.35 -5.97 30.66
C GLY A 691 -0.73 -5.34 31.89
N THR A 692 -0.12 -4.17 31.70
CA THR A 692 0.55 -3.45 32.78
C THR A 692 -0.29 -2.23 33.17
N GLY A 693 -0.54 -2.05 34.45
CA GLY A 693 -1.18 -0.85 34.98
C GLY A 693 -0.30 0.40 34.85
N PRO A 694 -0.86 1.60 35.06
CA PRO A 694 -0.09 2.85 35.05
C PRO A 694 1.06 2.90 36.08
N ASP A 695 0.99 2.04 37.10
CA ASP A 695 1.95 1.83 38.17
C ASP A 695 3.03 0.79 37.83
N GLY A 696 3.00 0.20 36.63
CA GLY A 696 3.92 -0.87 36.25
C GLY A 696 3.51 -2.25 36.78
N ALA A 697 2.40 -2.36 37.51
CA ALA A 697 1.96 -3.63 38.09
C ALA A 697 1.16 -4.46 37.07
N PRO A 698 1.27 -5.81 37.07
CA PRO A 698 0.41 -6.66 36.24
C PRO A 698 -1.06 -6.42 36.58
N LYS A 699 -1.84 -5.99 35.58
CA LYS A 699 -3.26 -5.71 35.72
C LYS A 699 -4.08 -6.57 34.76
N LYS A 700 -5.18 -7.11 35.27
CA LYS A 700 -6.18 -7.82 34.49
C LYS A 700 -7.29 -6.86 34.10
N PHE A 701 -7.47 -6.66 32.80
CA PHE A 701 -8.58 -5.90 32.22
C PHE A 701 -9.68 -6.88 31.81
N ILE A 702 -10.91 -6.64 32.28
CA ILE A 702 -12.08 -7.47 31.99
C ILE A 702 -13.14 -6.58 31.36
N ASN A 703 -13.77 -7.06 30.29
CA ASN A 703 -14.82 -6.35 29.56
C ASN A 703 -14.45 -4.89 29.21
N ASN A 704 -13.20 -4.68 28.79
CA ASN A 704 -12.72 -3.36 28.42
C ASN A 704 -12.88 -3.15 26.91
N VAL A 705 -13.47 -2.03 26.53
CA VAL A 705 -13.53 -1.59 25.14
C VAL A 705 -12.12 -1.19 24.70
N ALA A 706 -11.55 -1.91 23.73
CA ALA A 706 -10.20 -1.67 23.24
C ALA A 706 -10.18 -0.54 22.21
N GLU A 707 -11.05 -0.64 21.21
CA GLU A 707 -11.21 0.31 20.11
C GLU A 707 -12.67 0.32 19.65
N GLN A 708 -13.23 1.49 19.39
CA GLN A 708 -14.52 1.67 18.69
C GLN A 708 -14.39 2.80 17.69
N GLU A 709 -15.00 2.67 16.53
CA GLU A 709 -15.13 3.76 15.57
C GLU A 709 -16.55 3.76 15.00
N TYR A 710 -17.23 4.89 15.11
CA TYR A 710 -18.52 5.14 14.47
C TYR A 710 -18.35 6.27 13.47
N ARG A 711 -18.77 6.02 12.24
CA ARG A 711 -18.65 6.95 11.12
C ARG A 711 -19.99 7.13 10.45
N ILE A 712 -20.39 8.37 10.28
CA ILE A 712 -21.55 8.75 9.48
C ILE A 712 -21.03 9.61 8.32
N SER A 713 -21.23 9.13 7.09
CA SER A 713 -20.81 9.80 5.86
C SER A 713 -22.04 10.24 5.07
N ARG A 714 -22.05 11.49 4.64
CA ARG A 714 -23.09 12.09 3.78
C ARG A 714 -22.50 12.62 2.48
N ASP A 715 -23.13 12.23 1.39
CA ASP A 715 -22.96 12.84 0.08
C ASP A 715 -23.65 14.23 0.03
N LEU A 716 -22.84 15.27 -0.10
CA LEU A 716 -23.21 16.67 -0.22
C LEU A 716 -23.00 17.20 -1.65
N HIS A 717 -23.26 16.38 -2.66
CA HIS A 717 -23.09 16.70 -4.08
C HIS A 717 -21.62 16.81 -4.52
N CYS A 718 -20.92 17.86 -4.12
CA CYS A 718 -19.50 18.09 -4.43
C CYS A 718 -18.57 17.60 -3.31
N TRP A 719 -19.13 17.43 -2.11
CA TRP A 719 -18.40 17.03 -0.93
C TRP A 719 -18.94 15.73 -0.36
N ILE A 720 -18.10 15.02 0.39
CA ILE A 720 -18.49 13.98 1.33
C ILE A 720 -18.19 14.54 2.71
N GLY A 721 -19.24 14.81 3.49
CA GLY A 721 -19.12 15.18 4.88
C GLY A 721 -19.11 13.93 5.74
N GLU A 722 -18.18 13.83 6.68
CA GLU A 722 -18.12 12.72 7.63
C GLU A 722 -18.02 13.24 9.05
N PHE A 723 -18.77 12.59 9.92
CA PHE A 723 -18.58 12.67 11.36
C PHE A 723 -17.99 11.35 11.83
N ILE A 724 -16.87 11.41 12.55
CA ILE A 724 -16.16 10.24 13.07
C ILE A 724 -16.07 10.39 14.58
N TYR A 725 -16.53 9.37 15.29
CA TYR A 725 -16.36 9.23 16.72
C TYR A 725 -15.54 7.97 16.99
N ASP A 726 -14.32 8.16 17.51
CA ASP A 726 -13.39 7.09 17.85
C ASP A 726 -13.20 7.01 19.36
N ILE A 727 -13.10 5.79 19.87
CA ILE A 727 -12.70 5.49 21.23
C ILE A 727 -11.52 4.54 21.13
N SER A 728 -10.33 4.96 21.54
CA SER A 728 -9.17 4.06 21.61
C SER A 728 -8.58 4.03 23.02
N GLN A 729 -7.98 2.90 23.37
CA GLN A 729 -7.24 2.76 24.63
C GLN A 729 -6.07 3.75 24.78
N TYR A 730 -5.55 4.29 23.67
CA TYR A 730 -4.44 5.25 23.67
C TYR A 730 -4.91 6.69 23.85
N HIS A 731 -5.92 7.13 23.08
CA HIS A 731 -6.31 8.55 23.00
C HIS A 731 -7.65 8.86 23.70
N GLY A 732 -8.34 7.84 24.22
CA GLY A 732 -9.69 7.96 24.77
C GLY A 732 -10.69 8.32 23.67
N HIS A 733 -11.59 9.26 23.96
CA HIS A 733 -12.62 9.74 23.04
C HIS A 733 -12.06 10.79 22.08
N THR A 734 -12.28 10.58 20.78
CA THR A 734 -11.89 11.49 19.71
C THR A 734 -13.09 11.78 18.82
N PHE A 735 -13.36 13.07 18.59
CA PHE A 735 -14.43 13.54 17.69
C PHE A 735 -13.81 14.30 16.52
N MET A 736 -14.25 13.97 15.30
CA MET A 736 -13.69 14.55 14.08
C MET A 736 -14.80 14.82 13.07
N VAL A 737 -14.67 15.96 12.39
CA VAL A 737 -15.49 16.33 11.23
C VAL A 737 -14.59 16.45 10.02
N VAL A 738 -14.93 15.76 8.94
CA VAL A 738 -14.09 15.62 7.75
C VAL A 738 -14.90 15.95 6.51
N PHE A 739 -14.45 16.91 5.70
CA PHE A 739 -15.07 17.27 4.42
C PHE A 739 -14.17 16.91 3.25
N ARG A 740 -14.54 15.92 2.44
CA ARG A 740 -13.75 15.49 1.27
C ARG A 740 -14.37 15.97 -0.02
N LEU A 741 -13.58 16.46 -0.95
CA LEU A 741 -14.08 16.83 -2.27
C LEU A 741 -14.19 15.59 -3.17
N LYS A 742 -15.35 15.38 -3.82
CA LYS A 742 -15.59 14.18 -4.63
C LYS A 742 -14.74 14.08 -5.89
N ALA A 743 -14.41 15.20 -6.54
CA ALA A 743 -13.57 15.16 -7.74
C ALA A 743 -12.13 14.70 -7.47
N PHE A 744 -11.79 14.55 -6.19
CA PHE A 744 -10.56 13.95 -5.75
C PHE A 744 -10.89 12.86 -4.70
N PRO A 745 -11.44 11.70 -5.10
CA PRO A 745 -11.93 10.68 -4.17
C PRO A 745 -10.79 10.07 -3.33
N GLN A 746 -9.58 10.03 -3.90
CA GLN A 746 -8.37 9.56 -3.19
C GLN A 746 -7.84 10.57 -2.16
N MET A 747 -8.68 11.50 -1.69
CA MET A 747 -8.41 12.46 -0.62
C MET A 747 -9.00 12.02 0.72
N PRO A 748 -8.41 11.06 1.44
CA PRO A 748 -8.32 11.30 2.87
C PRO A 748 -7.40 12.52 3.04
N PHE A 749 -7.89 13.56 3.71
CA PHE A 749 -6.98 14.40 4.48
C PHE A 749 -6.07 13.44 5.26
N GLU A 750 -4.76 13.72 5.35
CA GLU A 750 -3.74 12.79 5.83
C GLU A 750 -3.82 12.48 7.35
N PHE A 751 -5.02 12.37 7.90
CA PHE A 751 -5.36 11.81 9.19
C PHE A 751 -4.64 10.52 9.48
N GLN A 752 -4.41 9.68 8.46
CA GLN A 752 -3.76 8.38 8.62
C GLN A 752 -2.45 8.45 9.39
N LYS A 753 -1.69 9.55 9.32
CA LYS A 753 -0.43 9.67 10.07
C LYS A 753 -0.64 9.79 11.58
N SER A 754 -1.60 10.61 11.99
CA SER A 754 -1.89 10.99 13.37
C SER A 754 -2.99 10.13 14.01
N TYR A 755 -3.76 9.42 13.18
CA TYR A 755 -4.88 8.57 13.55
C TYR A 755 -4.73 7.22 12.85
N ALA A 756 -4.59 6.15 13.63
CA ALA A 756 -4.63 4.79 13.13
C ALA A 756 -6.07 4.29 13.19
N ALA A 757 -6.77 4.29 12.05
CA ALA A 757 -8.09 3.68 11.95
C ALA A 757 -8.01 2.21 12.41
N PRO A 758 -8.94 1.74 13.25
CA PRO A 758 -8.96 0.36 13.68
C PRO A 758 -9.12 -0.59 12.49
N LYS A 759 -8.32 -1.66 12.44
CA LYS A 759 -8.30 -2.61 11.32
C LYS A 759 -8.80 -3.98 11.75
N PHE A 760 -9.83 -4.48 11.08
CA PHE A 760 -10.34 -5.83 11.32
C PHE A 760 -9.28 -6.89 11.08
N GLY A 761 -9.11 -7.80 12.03
CA GLY A 761 -8.08 -8.83 11.99
C GLY A 761 -6.68 -8.35 12.38
N SER A 762 -6.46 -7.06 12.67
CA SER A 762 -5.14 -6.58 13.14
C SER A 762 -4.88 -6.95 14.60
N ILE A 763 -3.61 -7.01 15.00
CA ILE A 763 -3.20 -7.15 16.40
C ILE A 763 -2.99 -5.74 16.96
N LEU A 764 -3.49 -5.46 18.16
CA LEU A 764 -3.16 -4.22 18.87
C LEU A 764 -1.65 -4.21 19.13
N PRO A 765 -0.95 -3.08 18.92
CA PRO A 765 0.44 -3.00 19.33
C PRO A 765 0.55 -3.32 20.85
N PRO A 766 1.63 -3.99 21.28
CA PRO A 766 1.89 -4.20 22.70
C PRO A 766 1.92 -2.86 23.45
N ASP A 767 1.53 -2.89 24.73
CA ASP A 767 1.39 -1.67 25.56
C ASP A 767 2.71 -0.92 25.73
#